data_AF-A0A975FRI7-F1
#
_entry.id   AF-A0A975FRI7-F1
#
_cell.length_a   1.000
_cell.length_b   1.000
_cell.length_c   1.000
_cell.angle_alpha   90.00
_cell.angle_beta   90.00
_cell.angle_gamma   90.00
#
_symmetry.space_group_name_H-M   'P 1'
#
loop_
_entity.id
_entity.type
_entity.pdbx_description
1 polymer ?
#
loop_
_entity_poly.entity_id
_entity_poly.type
_entity_poly.pdbx_seq_one_letter_code
_entity_poly.pdbx_strand_id
1 'polypeptide(L)'
;MRITRIELHEVRLPLVHGFETSSHRKTSLTHILVEAHDASGVVGWGEIASPSGPYFTSETNETAWEVGNRYLAPAVLGTEWGYPDELEAAWAKIRGHEFAKAGFAGAAWDLWSRAEGVPLARALGATRTEVEAGVSLGIEPTFDELLAQVQRQVDAGYGRVKLKIAPGWDVEPVRLVREAFPDLVLHVDANGVYRSDDETMAHLSSLDADGLAMIEQPFAPRDFTGHARFQSRIETPVCLDESVVALDDLRTMLALDAGRVLNIKVSRMGGPGVARAAHDLARDAGVPVWCGGMHEFGIGRAVNVAVSALPGFSYPSDVSGSDKYYARDIVTPPIVAHGGIVQVPTTPGIGHEVDAGFLAEQRLRHARVDAAGEAAAGAAPAAAPTDAAAAAAPTDGGAAPDGRPAASTPRIVVVMVDDLAEGVPPVAAEFREVDPAEPQLSVQDLGPTRGDGVFETVGVKGGRLFALGPHLARFAKSARMLELPAPKLEVWERAIRHAVAAHGGEDIAAKFVMTRGIEGTGVPVGWVTVFESGDFARPRTEGVSVVTLDRGYRSDVAETSPWLLQGAKSLSYAVNKAVLREAARRDAEDVIFVSSDGYVLEGPSSTVLMRFGDEFVTPAARQGILEGTTLGTAIAFLAGEGFEVRHEQVPVSRLADAEGLWLLSSTRRAAPINRLDGEARPVDRDLTERLQSALADAPEGIG
;
A
#
# COMPACT_ATOMS: atom_id res chain seq x y z
N MET A 1 -13.67 2.65 -19.03
CA MET A 1 -13.28 1.22 -18.91
C MET A 1 -13.70 0.68 -17.57
N ARG A 2 -13.98 -0.63 -17.48
CA ARG A 2 -14.21 -1.34 -16.21
C ARG A 2 -13.71 -2.77 -16.32
N ILE A 3 -12.70 -3.13 -15.53
CA ILE A 3 -12.13 -4.48 -15.56
C ILE A 3 -13.05 -5.43 -14.78
N THR A 4 -13.52 -6.49 -15.43
CA THR A 4 -14.45 -7.47 -14.86
C THR A 4 -13.76 -8.79 -14.50
N ARG A 5 -12.61 -9.08 -15.10
CA ARG A 5 -11.83 -10.29 -14.81
C ARG A 5 -10.35 -10.03 -15.04
N ILE A 6 -9.53 -10.57 -14.15
CA ILE A 6 -8.08 -10.71 -14.32
C ILE A 6 -7.74 -12.20 -14.35
N GLU A 7 -6.93 -12.62 -15.32
CA GLU A 7 -6.23 -13.90 -15.28
C GLU A 7 -4.71 -13.68 -15.18
N LEU A 8 -4.07 -14.52 -14.38
CA LEU A 8 -2.61 -14.54 -14.21
C LEU A 8 -2.07 -15.88 -14.69
N HIS A 9 -1.06 -15.84 -15.54
CA HIS A 9 -0.44 -17.03 -16.13
C HIS A 9 1.06 -17.01 -15.88
N GLU A 10 1.55 -17.90 -15.02
CA GLU A 10 2.99 -18.09 -14.87
C GLU A 10 3.47 -19.00 -16.00
N VAL A 11 4.34 -18.49 -16.86
CA VAL A 11 4.74 -19.13 -18.13
C VAL A 11 6.25 -19.24 -18.17
N ARG A 12 6.76 -20.40 -18.63
CA ARG A 12 8.20 -20.63 -18.80
C ARG A 12 8.54 -20.92 -20.25
N LEU A 13 9.47 -20.15 -20.81
CA LEU A 13 10.04 -20.39 -22.14
C LEU A 13 11.53 -20.76 -22.05
N PRO A 14 11.99 -21.76 -22.83
CA PRO A 14 13.41 -22.09 -22.94
C PRO A 14 14.14 -21.02 -23.75
N LEU A 15 15.38 -20.71 -23.35
CA LEU A 15 16.25 -19.84 -24.13
C LEU A 15 16.96 -20.62 -25.25
N VAL A 16 17.12 -20.01 -26.42
CA VAL A 16 17.89 -20.60 -27.54
C VAL A 16 19.38 -20.74 -27.20
N HIS A 17 19.91 -19.81 -26.41
CA HIS A 17 21.27 -19.82 -25.88
C HIS A 17 21.25 -19.44 -24.39
N GLY A 18 22.09 -20.11 -23.59
CA GLY A 18 22.21 -19.75 -22.18
C GLY A 18 22.78 -18.34 -22.01
N PHE A 19 22.23 -17.54 -21.10
CA PHE A 19 22.64 -16.16 -20.86
C PHE A 19 23.30 -16.01 -19.50
N GLU A 20 24.53 -15.53 -19.46
CA GLU A 20 25.33 -15.36 -18.23
C GLU A 20 25.54 -13.89 -17.89
N THR A 21 25.25 -13.55 -16.65
CA THR A 21 25.49 -12.23 -16.03
C THR A 21 26.54 -12.36 -14.94
N SER A 22 26.97 -11.25 -14.34
CA SER A 22 27.91 -11.27 -13.20
C SER A 22 27.42 -12.07 -11.98
N SER A 23 26.13 -12.39 -11.91
CA SER A 23 25.55 -13.12 -10.77
C SER A 23 25.18 -14.58 -11.09
N HIS A 24 24.59 -14.86 -12.26
CA HIS A 24 23.99 -16.17 -12.58
C HIS A 24 23.92 -16.44 -14.09
N ARG A 25 23.86 -17.73 -14.45
CA ARG A 25 23.57 -18.22 -15.81
C ARG A 25 22.15 -18.79 -15.91
N LYS A 26 21.42 -18.44 -16.98
CA LYS A 26 20.03 -18.84 -17.24
C LYS A 26 19.91 -19.65 -18.52
N THR A 27 19.04 -20.66 -18.53
CA THR A 27 18.71 -21.48 -19.72
C THR A 27 17.23 -21.43 -20.09
N SER A 28 16.40 -20.81 -19.24
CA SER A 28 14.99 -20.53 -19.47
C SER A 28 14.58 -19.30 -18.67
N LEU A 29 13.44 -18.73 -19.01
CA LEU A 29 12.84 -17.60 -18.30
C LEU A 29 11.42 -17.93 -17.90
N THR A 30 11.04 -17.53 -16.70
CA THR A 30 9.68 -17.65 -16.16
C THR A 30 9.20 -16.26 -15.84
N HIS A 31 8.09 -15.85 -16.46
CA HIS A 31 7.40 -14.57 -16.27
C HIS A 31 5.93 -14.82 -15.97
N ILE A 32 5.21 -13.78 -15.55
CA ILE A 32 3.76 -13.85 -15.30
C ILE A 32 3.04 -12.94 -16.29
N LEU A 33 2.10 -13.50 -17.04
CA LEU A 33 1.25 -12.75 -17.96
C LEU A 33 -0.04 -12.35 -17.27
N VAL A 34 -0.46 -11.10 -17.47
CA VAL A 34 -1.70 -10.52 -16.95
C VAL A 34 -2.67 -10.37 -18.10
N GLU A 35 -3.79 -11.08 -18.04
CA GLU A 35 -4.91 -10.97 -18.99
C GLU A 35 -6.04 -10.20 -18.31
N ALA A 36 -6.35 -9.00 -18.81
CA ALA A 36 -7.39 -8.13 -18.26
C ALA A 36 -8.59 -8.05 -19.20
N HIS A 37 -9.77 -8.44 -18.71
CA HIS A 37 -11.02 -8.35 -19.46
C HIS A 37 -11.83 -7.16 -19.00
N ASP A 38 -12.32 -6.36 -19.94
CA ASP A 38 -13.31 -5.34 -19.63
C ASP A 38 -14.76 -5.88 -19.69
N ALA A 39 -15.71 -5.04 -19.28
CA ALA A 39 -17.14 -5.34 -19.39
C ALA A 39 -17.67 -5.37 -20.84
N SER A 40 -16.92 -4.82 -21.81
CA SER A 40 -17.33 -4.73 -23.22
C SER A 40 -16.86 -5.94 -24.06
N GLY A 41 -15.99 -6.79 -23.50
CA GLY A 41 -15.41 -7.97 -24.12
C GLY A 41 -14.01 -7.76 -24.69
N VAL A 42 -13.42 -6.57 -24.55
CA VAL A 42 -12.02 -6.31 -24.94
C VAL A 42 -11.09 -6.92 -23.91
N VAL A 43 -9.98 -7.46 -24.40
CA VAL A 43 -8.93 -8.08 -23.58
C VAL A 43 -7.63 -7.32 -23.78
N GLY A 44 -6.98 -6.94 -22.69
CA GLY A 44 -5.64 -6.36 -22.69
C GLY A 44 -4.64 -7.29 -22.03
N TRP A 45 -3.41 -7.26 -22.53
CA TRP A 45 -2.31 -8.10 -22.07
C TRP A 45 -1.17 -7.29 -21.50
N GLY A 46 -0.63 -7.77 -20.39
CA GLY A 46 0.58 -7.25 -19.76
C GLY A 46 1.51 -8.36 -19.32
N GLU A 47 2.76 -8.00 -19.08
CA GLU A 47 3.81 -8.93 -18.71
C GLU A 47 4.56 -8.43 -17.47
N ILE A 48 4.53 -9.23 -16.42
CA ILE A 48 5.43 -9.13 -15.28
C ILE A 48 6.70 -9.88 -15.69
N ALA A 49 7.66 -9.16 -16.28
CA ALA A 49 8.96 -9.69 -16.69
C ALA A 49 9.89 -9.91 -15.48
N SER A 50 9.42 -10.75 -14.56
CA SER A 50 10.01 -10.95 -13.24
C SER A 50 11.47 -11.38 -13.29
N PRO A 51 12.30 -10.89 -12.37
CA PRO A 51 13.62 -11.46 -12.14
C PRO A 51 13.52 -12.94 -11.74
N SER A 52 14.43 -13.76 -12.28
CA SER A 52 14.50 -15.20 -11.99
C SER A 52 14.89 -15.51 -10.53
N GLY A 53 15.28 -14.49 -9.76
CA GLY A 53 15.65 -14.53 -8.36
C GLY A 53 16.00 -13.11 -7.87
N PRO A 54 16.20 -12.91 -6.55
CA PRO A 54 16.30 -11.58 -5.95
C PRO A 54 17.69 -10.93 -6.12
N TYR A 55 18.29 -11.12 -7.30
CA TYR A 55 19.68 -10.74 -7.60
C TYR A 55 19.79 -9.46 -8.43
N PHE A 56 18.71 -9.10 -9.14
CA PHE A 56 18.59 -7.84 -9.88
C PHE A 56 17.80 -6.79 -9.05
N THR A 57 16.72 -7.23 -8.41
CA THR A 57 15.90 -6.46 -7.46
C THR A 57 15.43 -7.44 -6.37
N SER A 58 14.81 -6.94 -5.30
CA SER A 58 14.16 -7.77 -4.28
C SER A 58 12.99 -8.61 -4.79
N GLU A 59 12.41 -8.28 -5.95
CA GLU A 59 11.29 -9.05 -6.52
C GLU A 59 11.74 -10.35 -7.19
N THR A 60 10.93 -11.40 -7.01
CA THR A 60 10.99 -12.69 -7.69
C THR A 60 9.64 -13.06 -8.29
N ASN A 61 9.60 -14.08 -9.15
CA ASN A 61 8.35 -14.67 -9.65
C ASN A 61 7.33 -14.98 -8.55
N GLU A 62 7.77 -15.57 -7.44
CA GLU A 62 6.91 -15.97 -6.34
C GLU A 62 6.32 -14.75 -5.62
N THR A 63 7.15 -13.74 -5.34
CA THR A 63 6.68 -12.51 -4.71
C THR A 63 5.75 -11.71 -5.61
N ALA A 64 6.08 -11.61 -6.91
CA ALA A 64 5.27 -10.90 -7.89
C ALA A 64 3.94 -11.63 -8.12
N TRP A 65 3.92 -12.97 -8.09
CA TRP A 65 2.67 -13.72 -8.10
C TRP A 65 1.81 -13.43 -6.87
N GLU A 66 2.38 -13.52 -5.67
CA GLU A 66 1.61 -13.31 -4.44
C GLU A 66 1.01 -11.90 -4.42
N VAL A 67 1.81 -10.88 -4.76
CA VAL A 67 1.32 -9.50 -4.83
C VAL A 67 0.30 -9.31 -5.96
N GLY A 68 0.60 -9.85 -7.15
CA GLY A 68 -0.28 -9.83 -8.31
C GLY A 68 -1.66 -10.42 -8.02
N ASN A 69 -1.68 -11.64 -7.48
CA ASN A 69 -2.91 -12.39 -7.25
C ASN A 69 -3.71 -11.88 -6.05
N ARG A 70 -3.04 -11.56 -4.94
CA ARG A 70 -3.73 -11.27 -3.67
C ARG A 70 -4.02 -9.79 -3.45
N TYR A 71 -3.30 -8.90 -4.12
CA TYR A 71 -3.42 -7.46 -3.88
C TYR A 71 -3.72 -6.67 -5.15
N LEU A 72 -2.96 -6.85 -6.23
CA LEU A 72 -3.15 -6.07 -7.46
C LEU A 72 -4.43 -6.46 -8.20
N ALA A 73 -4.67 -7.76 -8.45
CA ALA A 73 -5.88 -8.21 -9.14
C ALA A 73 -7.17 -7.79 -8.43
N PRO A 74 -7.33 -7.98 -7.10
CA PRO A 74 -8.49 -7.46 -6.39
C PRO A 74 -8.62 -5.94 -6.42
N ALA A 75 -7.49 -5.20 -6.40
CA ALA A 75 -7.52 -3.75 -6.37
C ALA A 75 -8.07 -3.13 -7.66
N VAL A 76 -7.85 -3.76 -8.82
CA VAL A 76 -8.27 -3.22 -10.12
C VAL A 76 -9.66 -3.66 -10.54
N LEU A 77 -10.18 -4.75 -9.97
CA LEU A 77 -11.47 -5.32 -10.35
C LEU A 77 -12.63 -4.39 -9.98
N GLY A 78 -13.53 -4.20 -10.94
CA GLY A 78 -14.71 -3.35 -10.77
C GLY A 78 -14.43 -1.86 -10.75
N THR A 79 -13.16 -1.42 -10.82
CA THR A 79 -12.78 -0.01 -10.91
C THR A 79 -13.17 0.57 -12.26
N GLU A 80 -13.75 1.77 -12.25
CA GLU A 80 -14.04 2.54 -13.46
C GLU A 80 -12.95 3.58 -13.66
N TRP A 81 -12.45 3.67 -14.89
CA TRP A 81 -11.37 4.59 -15.25
C TRP A 81 -11.50 5.01 -16.73
N GLY A 82 -11.12 6.24 -17.03
CA GLY A 82 -11.14 6.83 -18.36
C GLY A 82 -9.82 6.67 -19.11
N TYR A 83 -8.71 6.63 -18.38
CA TYR A 83 -7.36 6.56 -18.93
C TYR A 83 -6.45 5.62 -18.11
N PRO A 84 -5.49 4.89 -18.72
CA PRO A 84 -4.71 3.87 -18.02
C PRO A 84 -3.97 4.35 -16.76
N ASP A 85 -3.44 5.58 -16.77
CA ASP A 85 -2.70 6.13 -15.63
C ASP A 85 -3.57 6.31 -14.37
N GLU A 86 -4.90 6.44 -14.53
CA GLU A 86 -5.84 6.53 -13.40
C GLU A 86 -5.89 5.23 -12.60
N LEU A 87 -5.57 4.09 -13.22
CA LEU A 87 -5.59 2.79 -12.55
C LEU A 87 -4.50 2.67 -11.48
N GLU A 88 -3.44 3.49 -11.56
CA GLU A 88 -2.39 3.50 -10.53
C GLU A 88 -2.91 3.89 -9.14
N ALA A 89 -3.97 4.69 -9.08
CA ALA A 89 -4.62 5.06 -7.82
C ALA A 89 -5.19 3.83 -7.08
N ALA A 90 -5.60 2.79 -7.82
CA ALA A 90 -6.17 1.56 -7.25
C ALA A 90 -5.15 0.80 -6.39
N TRP A 91 -3.86 0.87 -6.74
CA TRP A 91 -2.78 0.17 -6.03
C TRP A 91 -1.81 1.12 -5.32
N ALA A 92 -2.17 2.39 -5.10
CA ALA A 92 -1.32 3.39 -4.46
C ALA A 92 -0.86 3.01 -3.03
N LYS A 93 -1.64 2.16 -2.34
CA LYS A 93 -1.31 1.65 -0.99
C LYS A 93 -0.25 0.54 -1.01
N ILE A 94 0.04 -0.05 -2.18
CA ILE A 94 1.03 -1.11 -2.34
C ILE A 94 2.41 -0.46 -2.53
N ARG A 95 3.31 -0.65 -1.56
CA ARG A 95 4.68 -0.10 -1.59
C ARG A 95 5.62 -1.10 -2.26
N GLY A 96 6.55 -0.62 -3.10
CA GLY A 96 7.41 -1.50 -3.89
C GLY A 96 6.62 -2.25 -4.96
N HIS A 97 7.14 -3.41 -5.38
CA HIS A 97 6.50 -4.35 -6.30
C HIS A 97 6.25 -3.79 -7.71
N GLU A 98 7.20 -3.03 -8.21
CA GLU A 98 7.15 -2.35 -9.49
C GLU A 98 7.06 -3.34 -10.66
N PHE A 99 7.75 -4.48 -10.62
CA PHE A 99 7.58 -5.51 -11.65
C PHE A 99 6.16 -6.03 -11.69
N ALA A 100 5.58 -6.35 -10.53
CA ALA A 100 4.20 -6.80 -10.45
C ALA A 100 3.24 -5.73 -10.99
N LYS A 101 3.38 -4.47 -10.57
CA LYS A 101 2.57 -3.34 -11.06
C LYS A 101 2.69 -3.14 -12.57
N ALA A 102 3.90 -3.31 -13.13
CA ALA A 102 4.14 -3.11 -14.55
C ALA A 102 3.33 -4.06 -15.43
N GLY A 103 3.10 -5.30 -14.99
CA GLY A 103 2.21 -6.23 -15.70
C GLY A 103 0.76 -5.74 -15.74
N PHE A 104 0.24 -5.24 -14.61
CA PHE A 104 -1.14 -4.72 -14.54
C PHE A 104 -1.29 -3.41 -15.31
N ALA A 105 -0.33 -2.50 -15.17
CA ALA A 105 -0.30 -1.25 -15.94
C ALA A 105 -0.20 -1.54 -17.44
N GLY A 106 0.66 -2.48 -17.86
CA GLY A 106 0.77 -2.93 -19.26
C GLY A 106 -0.56 -3.45 -19.80
N ALA A 107 -1.24 -4.32 -19.04
CA ALA A 107 -2.54 -4.85 -19.43
C ALA A 107 -3.61 -3.76 -19.56
N ALA A 108 -3.62 -2.77 -18.66
CA ALA A 108 -4.54 -1.65 -18.74
C ALA A 108 -4.28 -0.75 -19.96
N TRP A 109 -3.01 -0.49 -20.27
CA TRP A 109 -2.60 0.28 -21.44
C TRP A 109 -2.95 -0.43 -22.75
N ASP A 110 -2.74 -1.75 -22.85
CA ASP A 110 -3.16 -2.54 -24.02
C ASP A 110 -4.69 -2.55 -24.16
N LEU A 111 -5.40 -2.83 -23.07
CA LEU A 111 -6.87 -2.86 -23.02
C LEU A 111 -7.47 -1.55 -23.53
N TRP A 112 -6.99 -0.43 -23.00
CA TRP A 112 -7.45 0.90 -23.38
C TRP A 112 -7.16 1.21 -24.84
N SER A 113 -5.93 0.96 -25.27
CA SER A 113 -5.49 1.22 -26.65
C SER A 113 -6.29 0.40 -27.66
N ARG A 114 -6.61 -0.86 -27.34
CA ARG A 114 -7.46 -1.73 -28.18
C ARG A 114 -8.88 -1.18 -28.30
N ALA A 115 -9.51 -0.81 -27.19
CA ALA A 115 -10.89 -0.32 -27.21
C ALA A 115 -11.03 1.05 -27.91
N GLU A 116 -10.04 1.92 -27.76
CA GLU A 116 -9.97 3.22 -28.48
C GLU A 116 -9.53 3.06 -29.94
N GLY A 117 -9.13 1.85 -30.36
CA GLY A 117 -8.69 1.59 -31.73
C GLY A 117 -7.37 2.27 -32.10
N VAL A 118 -6.49 2.52 -31.13
CA VAL A 118 -5.20 3.21 -31.33
C VAL A 118 -4.01 2.31 -30.97
N PRO A 119 -2.88 2.41 -31.69
CA PRO A 119 -1.66 1.69 -31.31
C PRO A 119 -1.10 2.21 -29.98
N LEU A 120 -0.56 1.32 -29.15
CA LEU A 120 0.03 1.65 -27.85
C LEU A 120 1.12 2.72 -27.98
N ALA A 121 1.99 2.62 -28.99
CA ALA A 121 3.02 3.60 -29.26
C ALA A 121 2.43 5.01 -29.41
N ARG A 122 1.37 5.14 -30.21
CA ARG A 122 0.68 6.42 -30.41
C ARG A 122 0.00 6.89 -29.12
N ALA A 123 -0.61 5.98 -28.35
CA ALA A 123 -1.23 6.30 -27.07
C ALA A 123 -0.22 6.87 -26.04
N LEU A 124 1.01 6.35 -26.06
CA LEU A 124 2.11 6.85 -25.22
C LEU A 124 2.72 8.16 -25.74
N GLY A 125 2.41 8.58 -26.96
CA GLY A 125 2.97 9.78 -27.60
C GLY A 125 4.21 9.54 -28.46
N ALA A 126 4.46 8.29 -28.85
CA ALA A 126 5.55 7.95 -29.77
C ALA A 126 5.32 8.58 -31.14
N THR A 127 6.43 8.97 -31.78
CA THR A 127 6.42 9.65 -33.08
C THR A 127 7.22 8.88 -34.15
N ARG A 128 8.02 7.90 -33.74
CA ARG A 128 8.84 7.09 -34.64
C ARG A 128 8.06 5.85 -35.10
N THR A 129 8.31 5.45 -36.34
CA THR A 129 7.74 4.23 -36.94
C THR A 129 8.68 3.03 -36.84
N GLU A 130 9.93 3.27 -36.48
CA GLU A 130 10.96 2.25 -36.31
C GLU A 130 11.91 2.61 -35.15
N VAL A 131 12.51 1.59 -34.55
CA VAL A 131 13.42 1.71 -33.42
C VAL A 131 14.70 0.94 -33.74
N GLU A 132 15.84 1.57 -33.52
CA GLU A 132 17.13 0.89 -33.55
C GLU A 132 17.27 0.00 -32.31
N ALA A 133 17.49 -1.29 -32.54
CA ALA A 133 17.84 -2.24 -31.51
C ALA A 133 19.36 -2.30 -31.33
N GLY A 134 19.79 -2.34 -30.07
CA GLY A 134 21.14 -2.77 -29.70
C GLY A 134 21.13 -4.19 -29.16
N VAL A 135 22.31 -4.67 -28.80
CA VAL A 135 22.50 -6.03 -28.32
C VAL A 135 23.30 -6.04 -27.02
N SER A 136 22.84 -6.80 -26.03
CA SER A 136 23.65 -7.13 -24.84
C SER A 136 24.31 -8.48 -24.99
N LEU A 137 25.61 -8.52 -24.69
CA LEU A 137 26.46 -9.69 -24.64
C LEU A 137 26.91 -9.97 -23.20
N GLY A 138 26.89 -11.24 -22.80
CA GLY A 138 27.37 -11.68 -21.49
C GLY A 138 28.89 -11.72 -21.41
N ILE A 139 29.40 -12.24 -20.28
CA ILE A 139 30.82 -12.58 -20.15
C ILE A 139 31.06 -13.88 -20.91
N GLU A 140 32.01 -13.86 -21.85
CA GLU A 140 32.41 -15.03 -22.61
C GLU A 140 33.62 -15.72 -21.95
N PRO A 141 33.87 -17.01 -22.22
CA PRO A 141 35.03 -17.72 -21.65
C PRO A 141 36.38 -17.18 -22.13
N THR A 142 36.44 -16.60 -23.34
CA THR A 142 37.67 -16.10 -23.96
C THR A 142 37.45 -14.80 -24.74
N PHE A 143 38.52 -14.03 -24.93
CA PHE A 143 38.49 -12.80 -25.74
C PHE A 143 38.19 -13.07 -27.23
N ASP A 144 38.65 -14.20 -27.77
CA ASP A 144 38.35 -14.58 -29.16
C ASP A 144 36.85 -14.89 -29.36
N GLU A 145 36.23 -15.57 -28.39
CA GLU A 145 34.78 -15.83 -28.42
C GLU A 145 33.97 -14.54 -28.28
N LEU A 146 34.43 -13.59 -27.44
CA LEU A 146 33.87 -12.26 -27.34
C LEU A 146 33.93 -11.52 -28.69
N LEU A 147 35.09 -11.43 -29.33
CA LEU A 147 35.24 -10.77 -30.63
C LEU A 147 34.37 -11.42 -31.70
N ALA A 148 34.34 -12.76 -31.74
CA ALA A 148 33.50 -13.49 -32.68
C ALA A 148 32.01 -13.21 -32.43
N GLN A 149 31.59 -13.08 -31.18
CA GLN A 149 30.21 -12.73 -30.84
C GLN A 149 29.89 -11.29 -31.22
N VAL A 150 30.79 -10.32 -30.96
CA VAL A 150 30.62 -8.92 -31.39
C VAL A 150 30.48 -8.84 -32.92
N GLN A 151 31.38 -9.48 -33.66
CA GLN A 151 31.34 -9.52 -35.13
C GLN A 151 29.99 -10.07 -35.63
N ARG A 152 29.49 -11.17 -35.06
CA ARG A 152 28.19 -11.74 -35.44
C ARG A 152 27.04 -10.74 -35.29
N GLN A 153 27.08 -9.91 -34.25
CA GLN A 153 26.01 -8.92 -34.04
C GLN A 153 26.14 -7.72 -34.98
N VAL A 154 27.38 -7.28 -35.24
CA VAL A 154 27.64 -6.23 -36.24
C VAL A 154 27.19 -6.68 -37.63
N ASP A 155 27.50 -7.93 -38.01
CA ASP A 155 27.06 -8.52 -39.28
C ASP A 155 25.52 -8.66 -39.36
N ALA A 156 24.86 -8.84 -38.23
CA ALA A 156 23.39 -8.85 -38.12
C ALA A 156 22.76 -7.44 -38.16
N GLY A 157 23.58 -6.38 -38.22
CA GLY A 157 23.16 -4.99 -38.36
C GLY A 157 22.95 -4.24 -37.03
N TYR A 158 23.33 -4.80 -35.89
CA TYR A 158 23.23 -4.09 -34.62
C TYR A 158 24.30 -2.99 -34.51
N GLY A 159 23.87 -1.73 -34.52
CA GLY A 159 24.76 -0.55 -34.44
C GLY A 159 25.31 -0.26 -33.04
N ARG A 160 24.85 -0.98 -32.01
CA ARG A 160 25.24 -0.79 -30.61
C ARG A 160 25.41 -2.11 -29.89
N VAL A 161 26.53 -2.26 -29.17
CA VAL A 161 26.84 -3.46 -28.37
C VAL A 161 27.07 -3.08 -26.91
N LYS A 162 26.44 -3.83 -26.00
CA LYS A 162 26.66 -3.81 -24.56
C LYS A 162 27.53 -4.97 -24.12
N LEU A 163 28.60 -4.68 -23.40
CA LEU A 163 29.45 -5.68 -22.78
C LEU A 163 29.20 -5.75 -21.27
N LYS A 164 28.90 -6.94 -20.77
CA LYS A 164 28.92 -7.18 -19.33
C LYS A 164 30.37 -7.17 -18.82
N ILE A 165 30.61 -6.42 -17.75
CA ILE A 165 31.92 -6.35 -17.09
C ILE A 165 31.82 -6.78 -15.63
N ALA A 166 32.93 -7.28 -15.09
CA ALA A 166 33.08 -7.68 -13.68
C ALA A 166 34.56 -7.56 -13.27
N PRO A 167 34.90 -7.54 -11.97
CA PRO A 167 36.29 -7.51 -11.54
C PRO A 167 37.12 -8.61 -12.19
N GLY A 168 38.16 -8.23 -12.92
CA GLY A 168 39.01 -9.15 -13.70
C GLY A 168 38.52 -9.44 -15.12
N TRP A 169 37.38 -8.91 -15.53
CA TRP A 169 36.82 -8.91 -16.88
C TRP A 169 36.20 -7.55 -17.19
N ASP A 170 37.05 -6.54 -17.38
CA ASP A 170 36.60 -5.15 -17.56
C ASP A 170 37.42 -4.40 -18.63
N VAL A 171 38.57 -3.83 -18.28
CA VAL A 171 39.36 -2.92 -19.11
C VAL A 171 39.93 -3.62 -20.34
N GLU A 172 40.51 -4.80 -20.17
CA GLU A 172 41.12 -5.57 -21.26
C GLU A 172 40.12 -5.98 -22.36
N PRO A 173 38.99 -6.66 -22.06
CA PRO A 173 38.03 -7.03 -23.11
C PRO A 173 37.40 -5.81 -23.79
N VAL A 174 37.19 -4.70 -23.06
CA VAL A 174 36.67 -3.45 -23.64
C VAL A 174 37.63 -2.85 -24.65
N ARG A 175 38.91 -2.74 -24.29
CA ARG A 175 39.96 -2.23 -25.19
C ARG A 175 40.07 -3.06 -26.46
N LEU A 176 40.09 -4.39 -26.30
CA LEU A 176 40.18 -5.33 -27.41
C LEU A 176 38.99 -5.19 -28.37
N VAL A 177 37.77 -5.04 -27.86
CA VAL A 177 36.59 -4.78 -28.71
C VAL A 177 36.65 -3.40 -29.35
N ARG A 178 37.07 -2.36 -28.63
CA ARG A 178 37.21 -1.01 -29.19
C ARG A 178 38.25 -0.95 -30.31
N GLU A 179 39.39 -1.62 -30.14
CA GLU A 179 40.43 -1.72 -31.17
C GLU A 179 39.94 -2.43 -32.44
N ALA A 180 39.20 -3.52 -32.28
CA ALA A 180 38.63 -4.28 -33.40
C ALA A 180 37.44 -3.57 -34.08
N PHE A 181 36.68 -2.78 -33.32
CA PHE A 181 35.48 -2.08 -33.80
C PHE A 181 35.49 -0.59 -33.41
N PRO A 182 36.36 0.24 -34.04
CA PRO A 182 36.57 1.64 -33.62
C PRO A 182 35.33 2.52 -33.67
N ASP A 183 34.44 2.29 -34.64
CA ASP A 183 33.25 3.13 -34.88
C ASP A 183 31.97 2.59 -34.20
N LEU A 184 32.04 1.42 -33.57
CA LEU A 184 30.88 0.79 -32.93
C LEU A 184 30.44 1.59 -31.69
N VAL A 185 29.13 1.82 -31.55
CA VAL A 185 28.60 2.37 -30.29
C VAL A 185 28.74 1.31 -29.21
N LEU A 186 29.67 1.52 -28.29
CA LEU A 186 30.04 0.56 -27.25
C LEU A 186 29.68 1.13 -25.88
N HIS A 187 29.02 0.34 -25.05
CA HIS A 187 28.85 0.64 -23.63
C HIS A 187 29.05 -0.61 -22.78
N VAL A 188 29.34 -0.40 -21.50
CA VAL A 188 29.58 -1.48 -20.53
C VAL A 188 28.53 -1.48 -19.45
N ASP A 189 28.24 -2.65 -18.88
CA ASP A 189 27.27 -2.82 -17.80
C ASP A 189 27.87 -3.68 -16.70
N ALA A 190 27.97 -3.09 -15.51
CA ALA A 190 28.61 -3.65 -14.34
C ALA A 190 27.64 -4.29 -13.34
N ASN A 191 26.31 -4.10 -13.50
CA ASN A 191 25.27 -4.59 -12.58
C ASN A 191 25.57 -4.37 -11.09
N GLY A 192 26.12 -3.21 -10.75
CA GLY A 192 26.39 -2.76 -9.39
C GLY A 192 27.41 -3.58 -8.61
N VAL A 193 28.27 -4.36 -9.29
CA VAL A 193 29.18 -5.31 -8.64
C VAL A 193 30.41 -4.63 -8.00
N TYR A 194 30.75 -3.42 -8.41
CA TYR A 194 31.95 -2.72 -7.93
C TYR A 194 31.68 -1.96 -6.63
N ARG A 195 32.74 -1.81 -5.84
CA ARG A 195 32.75 -0.94 -4.66
C ARG A 195 33.00 0.51 -5.10
N SER A 196 32.43 1.46 -4.39
CA SER A 196 32.61 2.91 -4.62
C SER A 196 33.78 3.52 -3.84
N ASP A 197 34.85 2.74 -3.66
CA ASP A 197 36.10 3.22 -3.07
C ASP A 197 37.04 3.83 -4.13
N ASP A 198 38.03 4.59 -3.67
CA ASP A 198 38.89 5.39 -4.55
C ASP A 198 39.75 4.52 -5.49
N GLU A 199 40.19 3.35 -5.04
CA GLU A 199 40.97 2.40 -5.86
C GLU A 199 40.13 1.88 -7.02
N THR A 200 38.91 1.43 -6.73
CA THR A 200 38.00 0.92 -7.75
C THR A 200 37.58 2.00 -8.74
N MET A 201 37.28 3.21 -8.26
CA MET A 201 37.00 4.36 -9.13
C MET A 201 38.19 4.69 -10.04
N ALA A 202 39.43 4.66 -9.53
CA ALA A 202 40.61 4.91 -10.33
C ALA A 202 40.81 3.85 -11.43
N HIS A 203 40.57 2.57 -11.12
CA HIS A 203 40.60 1.48 -12.10
C HIS A 203 39.58 1.69 -13.21
N LEU A 204 38.30 1.91 -12.86
CA LEU A 204 37.23 2.11 -13.84
C LEU A 204 37.38 3.40 -14.65
N SER A 205 38.02 4.44 -14.10
CA SER A 205 38.31 5.68 -14.84
C SER A 205 39.24 5.46 -16.02
N SER A 206 40.00 4.35 -16.05
CA SER A 206 40.86 4.03 -17.19
C SER A 206 40.09 3.68 -18.47
N LEU A 207 38.77 3.43 -18.36
CA LEU A 207 37.86 3.21 -19.48
C LEU A 207 37.50 4.51 -20.24
N ASP A 208 37.82 5.69 -19.70
CA ASP A 208 37.55 6.97 -20.38
C ASP A 208 38.26 7.10 -21.71
N ALA A 209 39.44 6.49 -21.84
CA ALA A 209 40.20 6.49 -23.08
C ALA A 209 39.54 5.65 -24.20
N ASP A 210 38.58 4.78 -23.86
CA ASP A 210 38.00 3.81 -24.78
C ASP A 210 36.75 4.36 -25.51
N GLY A 211 36.39 5.63 -25.30
CA GLY A 211 35.30 6.30 -26.03
C GLY A 211 33.97 5.57 -25.88
N LEU A 212 33.66 5.14 -24.67
CA LEU A 212 32.40 4.45 -24.37
C LEU A 212 31.23 5.44 -24.41
N ALA A 213 30.08 4.97 -24.90
CA ALA A 213 28.84 5.74 -24.84
C ALA A 213 28.36 5.92 -23.38
N MET A 214 28.61 4.93 -22.52
CA MET A 214 28.32 4.99 -21.08
C MET A 214 28.96 3.84 -20.29
N ILE A 215 29.02 4.00 -18.96
CA ILE A 215 29.26 2.95 -17.97
C ILE A 215 27.97 2.76 -17.15
N GLU A 216 27.28 1.64 -17.34
CA GLU A 216 26.00 1.33 -16.70
C GLU A 216 26.20 0.69 -15.32
N GLN A 217 25.54 1.28 -14.32
CA GLN A 217 25.44 0.87 -12.93
C GLN A 217 26.76 0.28 -12.37
N PRO A 218 27.84 1.07 -12.23
CA PRO A 218 29.10 0.57 -11.67
C PRO A 218 28.94 0.06 -10.23
N PHE A 219 28.19 0.77 -9.38
CA PHE A 219 28.09 0.49 -7.95
C PHE A 219 26.70 0.05 -7.51
N ALA A 220 26.59 -0.37 -6.25
CA ALA A 220 25.36 -0.86 -5.66
C ALA A 220 24.16 0.10 -5.89
N PRO A 221 22.92 -0.43 -6.12
CA PRO A 221 21.78 0.37 -6.54
C PRO A 221 21.43 1.58 -5.65
N ARG A 222 21.67 1.48 -4.34
CA ARG A 222 21.35 2.58 -3.40
C ARG A 222 22.46 3.61 -3.24
N ASP A 223 23.62 3.42 -3.86
CA ASP A 223 24.78 4.29 -3.68
C ASP A 223 24.84 5.44 -4.68
N PHE A 224 23.83 6.33 -4.65
CA PHE A 224 23.82 7.53 -5.50
C PHE A 224 25.04 8.43 -5.27
N THR A 225 25.54 8.49 -4.03
CA THR A 225 26.72 9.29 -3.68
C THR A 225 28.01 8.76 -4.31
N GLY A 226 28.18 7.44 -4.37
CA GLY A 226 29.30 6.80 -5.04
C GLY A 226 29.25 7.06 -6.54
N HIS A 227 28.07 6.95 -7.15
CA HIS A 227 27.88 7.27 -8.57
C HIS A 227 28.20 8.74 -8.89
N ALA A 228 27.71 9.69 -8.09
CA ALA A 228 28.02 11.12 -8.25
C ALA A 228 29.54 11.41 -8.12
N ARG A 229 30.19 10.82 -7.12
CA ARG A 229 31.64 10.96 -6.95
C ARG A 229 32.41 10.39 -8.14
N PHE A 230 31.99 9.24 -8.68
CA PHE A 230 32.63 8.66 -9.84
C PHE A 230 32.37 9.47 -11.11
N GLN A 231 31.13 9.88 -11.38
CA GLN A 231 30.79 10.72 -12.54
C GLN A 231 31.59 12.01 -12.56
N SER A 232 31.90 12.60 -11.39
CA SER A 232 32.74 13.81 -11.30
C SER A 232 34.21 13.61 -11.69
N ARG A 233 34.68 12.36 -11.78
CA ARG A 233 36.07 11.99 -12.09
C ARG A 233 36.28 11.57 -13.55
N ILE A 234 35.19 11.34 -14.28
CA ILE A 234 35.24 10.76 -15.62
C ILE A 234 34.48 11.61 -16.64
N GLU A 235 34.93 11.54 -17.89
CA GLU A 235 34.21 12.13 -19.03
C GLU A 235 33.09 11.21 -19.52
N THR A 236 33.31 9.89 -19.48
CA THR A 236 32.32 8.90 -19.90
C THR A 236 31.04 9.05 -19.06
N PRO A 237 29.86 9.06 -19.69
CA PRO A 237 28.59 9.14 -18.95
C PRO A 237 28.36 7.90 -18.08
N VAL A 238 28.07 8.09 -16.80
CA VAL A 238 27.50 7.06 -15.94
C VAL A 238 26.02 6.92 -16.28
N CYS A 239 25.59 5.69 -16.55
CA CYS A 239 24.20 5.33 -16.78
C CYS A 239 23.62 4.64 -15.54
N LEU A 240 22.48 5.10 -15.03
CA LEU A 240 21.79 4.42 -13.92
C LEU A 240 20.68 3.49 -14.43
N ASP A 241 20.66 2.27 -13.89
CA ASP A 241 19.67 1.22 -14.15
C ASP A 241 18.99 0.85 -12.82
N GLU A 242 19.56 -0.09 -12.06
CA GLU A 242 19.00 -0.62 -10.81
C GLU A 242 18.71 0.47 -9.77
N SER A 243 19.45 1.58 -9.80
CA SER A 243 19.25 2.71 -8.89
C SER A 243 17.92 3.43 -9.07
N VAL A 244 17.35 3.49 -10.28
CA VAL A 244 16.19 4.34 -10.58
C VAL A 244 14.94 3.49 -10.74
N VAL A 245 14.22 3.26 -9.65
CA VAL A 245 13.01 2.42 -9.64
C VAL A 245 11.74 3.28 -9.74
N ALA A 246 11.75 4.48 -9.18
CA ALA A 246 10.65 5.43 -9.24
C ALA A 246 11.11 6.83 -9.70
N LEU A 247 10.14 7.73 -9.97
CA LEU A 247 10.44 9.11 -10.39
C LEU A 247 11.24 9.89 -9.35
N ASP A 248 11.06 9.62 -8.06
CA ASP A 248 11.83 10.27 -6.99
C ASP A 248 13.31 9.84 -6.99
N ASP A 249 13.61 8.61 -7.42
CA ASP A 249 14.99 8.16 -7.62
C ASP A 249 15.64 8.92 -8.77
N LEU A 250 14.90 9.17 -9.86
CA LEU A 250 15.38 10.00 -10.97
C LEU A 250 15.63 11.45 -10.52
N ARG A 251 14.72 12.03 -9.73
CA ARG A 251 14.95 13.36 -9.14
C ARG A 251 16.19 13.38 -8.25
N THR A 252 16.44 12.31 -7.51
CA THR A 252 17.64 12.14 -6.69
C THR A 252 18.91 12.05 -7.54
N MET A 253 18.87 11.25 -8.62
CA MET A 253 19.96 11.16 -9.60
C MET A 253 20.31 12.53 -10.17
N LEU A 254 19.31 13.30 -10.61
CA LEU A 254 19.48 14.63 -11.18
C LEU A 254 20.02 15.63 -10.14
N ALA A 255 19.49 15.62 -8.92
CA ALA A 255 19.90 16.55 -7.86
C ALA A 255 21.35 16.34 -7.41
N LEU A 256 21.87 15.11 -7.51
CA LEU A 256 23.21 14.75 -7.10
C LEU A 256 24.23 14.73 -8.24
N ASP A 257 23.80 14.95 -9.49
CA ASP A 257 24.60 14.66 -10.70
C ASP A 257 25.18 13.23 -10.67
N ALA A 258 24.35 12.27 -10.21
CA ALA A 258 24.77 10.89 -10.00
C ALA A 258 24.95 10.09 -11.30
N GLY A 259 24.44 10.59 -12.41
CA GLY A 259 24.66 10.01 -13.73
C GLY A 259 24.16 10.93 -14.82
N ARG A 260 24.64 10.69 -16.04
CA ARG A 260 24.36 11.51 -17.22
C ARG A 260 23.54 10.78 -18.29
N VAL A 261 23.19 9.51 -18.06
CA VAL A 261 22.29 8.71 -18.91
C VAL A 261 21.32 7.93 -18.02
N LEU A 262 20.07 7.79 -18.44
CA LEU A 262 19.10 6.94 -17.76
C LEU A 262 18.76 5.70 -18.60
N ASN A 263 18.89 4.51 -18.02
CA ASN A 263 18.28 3.30 -18.55
C ASN A 263 16.83 3.20 -18.07
N ILE A 264 15.88 3.36 -19.00
CA ILE A 264 14.45 3.13 -18.75
C ILE A 264 14.14 1.65 -18.96
N LYS A 265 13.70 0.97 -17.90
CA LYS A 265 13.12 -0.37 -17.97
C LYS A 265 11.67 -0.31 -17.52
N VAL A 266 10.75 -0.56 -18.45
CA VAL A 266 9.30 -0.46 -18.20
C VAL A 266 8.90 -1.34 -17.01
N SER A 267 9.39 -2.58 -16.97
CA SER A 267 9.09 -3.52 -15.87
C SER A 267 9.67 -3.07 -14.52
N ARG A 268 10.89 -2.51 -14.50
CA ARG A 268 11.52 -2.01 -13.26
C ARG A 268 10.80 -0.80 -12.70
N MET A 269 10.22 0.03 -13.57
CA MET A 269 9.64 1.32 -13.19
C MET A 269 8.16 1.27 -12.79
N GLY A 270 7.49 0.12 -12.96
CA GLY A 270 6.07 0.00 -12.61
C GLY A 270 5.09 0.09 -13.77
N GLY A 271 5.57 0.25 -15.01
CA GLY A 271 4.73 0.18 -16.21
C GLY A 271 4.93 1.31 -17.23
N PRO A 272 4.13 1.30 -18.32
CA PRO A 272 4.29 2.23 -19.44
C PRO A 272 4.09 3.70 -19.07
N GLY A 273 3.12 4.00 -18.20
CA GLY A 273 2.82 5.36 -17.73
C GLY A 273 4.00 5.98 -16.98
N VAL A 274 4.53 5.27 -15.98
CA VAL A 274 5.72 5.70 -15.24
C VAL A 274 6.96 5.80 -16.14
N ALA A 275 7.15 4.86 -17.06
CA ALA A 275 8.27 4.90 -18.01
C ALA A 275 8.21 6.15 -18.91
N ARG A 276 7.01 6.53 -19.39
CA ARG A 276 6.79 7.79 -20.12
C ARG A 276 7.09 9.01 -19.25
N ALA A 277 6.62 9.02 -18.00
CA ALA A 277 6.90 10.13 -17.08
C ALA A 277 8.40 10.27 -16.76
N ALA A 278 9.12 9.16 -16.63
CA ALA A 278 10.57 9.15 -16.43
C ALA A 278 11.31 9.67 -17.67
N HIS A 279 10.86 9.27 -18.86
CA HIS A 279 11.35 9.80 -20.14
C HIS A 279 11.18 11.33 -20.20
N ASP A 280 9.98 11.84 -19.93
CA ASP A 280 9.69 13.27 -20.02
C ASP A 280 10.53 14.06 -19.02
N LEU A 281 10.64 13.58 -17.77
CA LEU A 281 11.47 14.19 -16.74
C LEU A 281 12.96 14.23 -17.12
N ALA A 282 13.49 13.13 -17.66
CA ALA A 282 14.89 13.07 -18.09
C ALA A 282 15.14 14.00 -19.28
N ARG A 283 14.24 14.00 -20.28
CA ARG A 283 14.33 14.87 -21.46
C ARG A 283 14.30 16.35 -21.06
N ASP A 284 13.40 16.74 -20.16
CA ASP A 284 13.29 18.12 -19.69
C ASP A 284 14.52 18.56 -18.89
N ALA A 285 15.22 17.61 -18.26
CA ALA A 285 16.52 17.82 -17.61
C ALA A 285 17.74 17.72 -18.55
N GLY A 286 17.53 17.42 -19.84
CA GLY A 286 18.61 17.23 -20.81
C GLY A 286 19.41 15.94 -20.64
N VAL A 287 18.87 14.96 -19.90
CA VAL A 287 19.49 13.65 -19.70
C VAL A 287 19.02 12.68 -20.80
N PRO A 288 19.91 12.17 -21.65
CA PRO A 288 19.56 11.17 -22.65
C PRO A 288 19.07 9.88 -22.00
N VAL A 289 18.13 9.23 -22.68
CA VAL A 289 17.55 7.96 -22.24
C VAL A 289 17.65 6.90 -23.32
N TRP A 290 17.58 5.64 -22.88
CA TRP A 290 17.46 4.47 -23.73
C TRP A 290 16.62 3.40 -23.03
N CYS A 291 16.04 2.45 -23.77
CA CYS A 291 15.20 1.41 -23.16
C CYS A 291 16.02 0.15 -22.92
N GLY A 292 16.20 -0.23 -21.66
CA GLY A 292 16.75 -1.52 -21.28
C GLY A 292 15.72 -2.64 -21.45
N GLY A 293 16.21 -3.88 -21.45
CA GLY A 293 15.38 -5.07 -21.55
C GLY A 293 15.51 -5.97 -20.32
N MET A 294 14.44 -6.72 -20.04
CA MET A 294 14.37 -7.77 -19.02
C MET A 294 14.25 -9.17 -19.63
N HIS A 295 14.52 -9.31 -20.93
CA HIS A 295 14.31 -10.54 -21.71
C HIS A 295 12.82 -10.89 -21.82
N GLU A 296 11.99 -9.87 -22.00
CA GLU A 296 10.54 -9.98 -22.11
C GLU A 296 10.14 -10.98 -23.19
N PHE A 297 9.02 -11.67 -22.98
CA PHE A 297 8.28 -12.29 -24.06
C PHE A 297 7.70 -11.21 -24.97
N GLY A 298 6.99 -11.61 -26.01
CA GLY A 298 6.51 -10.68 -27.01
C GLY A 298 5.60 -9.58 -26.49
N ILE A 299 4.86 -9.83 -25.39
CA ILE A 299 3.96 -8.85 -24.78
C ILE A 299 4.76 -7.67 -24.21
N GLY A 300 5.69 -7.92 -23.29
CA GLY A 300 6.55 -6.88 -22.71
C GLY A 300 7.48 -6.26 -23.75
N ARG A 301 7.97 -7.05 -24.71
CA ARG A 301 8.82 -6.54 -25.80
C ARG A 301 8.09 -5.53 -26.67
N ALA A 302 6.84 -5.79 -27.04
CA ALA A 302 6.02 -4.84 -27.81
C ALA A 302 5.82 -3.51 -27.05
N VAL A 303 5.63 -3.58 -25.73
CA VAL A 303 5.55 -2.39 -24.87
C VAL A 303 6.89 -1.62 -24.88
N ASN A 304 8.03 -2.31 -24.77
CA ASN A 304 9.34 -1.66 -24.81
C ASN A 304 9.63 -1.01 -26.17
N VAL A 305 9.20 -1.62 -27.28
CA VAL A 305 9.29 -1.01 -28.63
C VAL A 305 8.46 0.27 -28.68
N ALA A 306 7.23 0.24 -28.16
CA ALA A 306 6.36 1.42 -28.11
C ALA A 306 6.96 2.57 -27.29
N VAL A 307 7.55 2.27 -26.12
CA VAL A 307 8.25 3.25 -25.28
C VAL A 307 9.51 3.79 -25.98
N SER A 308 10.31 2.92 -26.61
CA SER A 308 11.53 3.32 -27.33
C SER A 308 11.28 4.24 -28.53
N ALA A 309 10.05 4.22 -29.06
CA ALA A 309 9.63 5.07 -30.18
C ALA A 309 9.26 6.51 -29.75
N LEU A 310 9.32 6.82 -28.45
CA LEU A 310 9.18 8.18 -27.92
C LEU A 310 10.33 9.09 -28.41
N PRO A 311 10.07 10.39 -28.62
CA PRO A 311 11.07 11.32 -29.09
C PRO A 311 12.10 11.64 -27.97
N GLY A 312 13.37 11.36 -28.21
CA GLY A 312 14.45 11.65 -27.24
C GLY A 312 15.19 10.40 -26.75
N PHE A 313 14.68 9.20 -27.04
CA PHE A 313 15.51 7.99 -26.96
C PHE A 313 16.69 8.15 -27.92
N SER A 314 17.90 8.22 -27.35
CA SER A 314 19.12 8.71 -28.01
C SER A 314 20.13 7.61 -28.30
N TYR A 315 19.94 6.41 -27.76
CA TYR A 315 20.74 5.23 -28.04
C TYR A 315 19.84 4.09 -28.49
N PRO A 316 20.34 3.17 -29.34
CA PRO A 316 19.60 1.95 -29.68
C PRO A 316 19.18 1.19 -28.43
N SER A 317 17.94 0.72 -28.37
CA SER A 317 17.33 0.10 -27.19
C SER A 317 17.57 -1.42 -27.12
N ASP A 318 17.51 -2.04 -25.94
CA ASP A 318 17.58 -3.50 -25.75
C ASP A 318 16.26 -4.21 -26.16
N VAL A 319 15.77 -3.90 -27.35
CA VAL A 319 14.51 -4.42 -27.93
C VAL A 319 14.77 -5.34 -29.13
N SER A 320 15.87 -6.09 -29.12
CA SER A 320 16.22 -7.04 -30.19
C SER A 320 15.07 -8.01 -30.51
N GLY A 321 15.12 -8.66 -31.68
CA GLY A 321 14.13 -9.66 -32.07
C GLY A 321 13.93 -10.78 -31.03
N SER A 322 12.72 -11.31 -30.96
CA SER A 322 12.35 -12.40 -30.05
C SER A 322 13.14 -13.67 -30.34
N ASP A 323 13.51 -13.91 -31.60
CA ASP A 323 14.32 -15.04 -32.09
C ASP A 323 15.71 -15.12 -31.47
N LYS A 324 16.24 -14.00 -30.98
CA LYS A 324 17.49 -13.96 -30.19
C LYS A 324 17.36 -14.75 -28.88
N TYR A 325 16.17 -14.79 -28.30
CA TYR A 325 15.94 -15.37 -26.97
C TYR A 325 15.11 -16.64 -27.04
N TYR A 326 14.08 -16.68 -27.88
CA TYR A 326 13.07 -17.74 -27.91
C TYR A 326 12.91 -18.31 -29.31
N ALA A 327 12.94 -19.63 -29.43
CA ALA A 327 12.67 -20.32 -30.70
C ALA A 327 11.22 -20.09 -31.17
N ARG A 328 10.30 -19.89 -30.22
CA ARG A 328 8.90 -19.51 -30.43
C ARG A 328 8.47 -18.60 -29.29
N ASP A 329 7.81 -17.50 -29.63
CA ASP A 329 7.31 -16.50 -28.68
C ASP A 329 5.82 -16.74 -28.37
N ILE A 330 5.30 -16.07 -27.33
CA ILE A 330 3.91 -16.13 -26.89
C ILE A 330 2.98 -15.27 -27.77
N VAL A 331 3.54 -14.38 -28.60
CA VAL A 331 2.79 -13.52 -29.51
C VAL A 331 2.95 -13.92 -30.97
N THR A 332 1.94 -13.60 -31.79
CA THR A 332 1.92 -13.83 -33.23
C THR A 332 1.51 -12.55 -33.97
N PRO A 333 2.28 -12.11 -35.00
CA PRO A 333 3.63 -12.58 -35.33
C PRO A 333 4.64 -12.22 -34.22
N PRO A 334 5.77 -12.93 -34.11
CA PRO A 334 6.83 -12.54 -33.17
C PRO A 334 7.46 -11.21 -33.57
N ILE A 335 8.02 -10.49 -32.58
CA ILE A 335 8.80 -9.29 -32.85
C ILE A 335 10.15 -9.71 -33.44
N VAL A 336 10.55 -9.09 -34.54
CA VAL A 336 11.79 -9.39 -35.26
C VAL A 336 12.57 -8.10 -35.50
N ALA A 337 13.90 -8.22 -35.50
CA ALA A 337 14.79 -7.13 -35.90
C ALA A 337 15.37 -7.45 -37.28
N HIS A 338 15.22 -6.54 -38.23
CA HIS A 338 15.80 -6.66 -39.57
C HIS A 338 16.91 -5.63 -39.71
N GLY A 339 18.17 -6.09 -39.80
CA GLY A 339 19.33 -5.20 -39.88
C GLY A 339 19.42 -4.25 -38.68
N GLY A 340 19.16 -4.76 -37.47
CA GLY A 340 19.14 -3.96 -36.24
C GLY A 340 17.91 -3.05 -36.07
N ILE A 341 16.93 -3.08 -36.97
CA ILE A 341 15.73 -2.24 -36.90
C ILE A 341 14.49 -3.07 -36.52
N VAL A 342 13.72 -2.58 -35.55
CA VAL A 342 12.42 -3.13 -35.18
C VAL A 342 11.32 -2.15 -35.58
N GLN A 343 10.32 -2.65 -36.29
CA GLN A 343 9.18 -1.84 -36.71
C GLN A 343 8.23 -1.62 -35.54
N VAL A 344 7.76 -0.39 -35.37
CA VAL A 344 6.78 -0.04 -34.32
C VAL A 344 5.41 -0.52 -34.77
N PRO A 345 4.69 -1.33 -33.97
CA PRO A 345 3.36 -1.80 -34.34
C PRO A 345 2.38 -0.65 -34.59
N THR A 346 1.60 -0.77 -35.68
CA THR A 346 0.63 0.24 -36.13
C THR A 346 -0.83 -0.18 -35.94
N THR A 347 -1.05 -1.39 -35.45
CA THR A 347 -2.37 -1.93 -35.09
C THR A 347 -2.73 -1.55 -33.65
N PRO A 348 -4.03 -1.54 -33.28
CA PRO A 348 -4.46 -1.19 -31.94
C PRO A 348 -3.84 -2.04 -30.83
N GLY A 349 -3.67 -1.46 -29.64
CA GLY A 349 -3.02 -2.15 -28.52
C GLY A 349 -1.51 -2.27 -28.70
N ILE A 350 -0.93 -3.31 -28.10
CA ILE A 350 0.47 -3.71 -28.31
C ILE A 350 0.75 -4.12 -29.77
N GLY A 351 -0.30 -4.33 -30.58
CA GLY A 351 -0.21 -4.59 -32.01
C GLY A 351 0.15 -6.03 -32.39
N HIS A 352 0.14 -6.94 -31.41
CA HIS A 352 0.34 -8.38 -31.58
C HIS A 352 -0.78 -9.17 -30.90
N GLU A 353 -1.05 -10.38 -31.38
CA GLU A 353 -2.02 -11.29 -30.78
C GLU A 353 -1.31 -12.35 -29.93
N VAL A 354 -1.91 -12.72 -28.80
CA VAL A 354 -1.37 -13.77 -27.93
C VAL A 354 -1.82 -15.16 -28.42
N ASP A 355 -0.88 -16.08 -28.60
CA ASP A 355 -1.17 -17.47 -28.95
C ASP A 355 -1.65 -18.21 -27.70
N ALA A 356 -2.97 -18.19 -27.48
CA ALA A 356 -3.59 -18.82 -26.31
C ALA A 356 -3.31 -20.33 -26.20
N GLY A 357 -3.14 -21.02 -27.33
CA GLY A 357 -2.81 -22.45 -27.36
C GLY A 357 -1.39 -22.69 -26.84
N PHE A 358 -0.41 -21.97 -27.40
CA PHE A 358 0.97 -22.08 -26.96
C PHE A 358 1.17 -21.56 -25.52
N LEU A 359 0.47 -20.50 -25.13
CA LEU A 359 0.45 -20.01 -23.75
C LEU A 359 -0.02 -21.12 -22.79
N ALA A 360 -1.11 -21.81 -23.12
CA ALA A 360 -1.61 -22.92 -22.30
C ALA A 360 -0.60 -24.08 -22.21
N GLU A 361 0.11 -24.40 -23.29
CA GLU A 361 1.16 -25.43 -23.30
C GLU A 361 2.35 -25.09 -22.38
N GLN A 362 2.73 -23.82 -22.29
CA GLN A 362 3.90 -23.36 -21.52
C GLN A 362 3.56 -22.89 -20.09
N ARG A 363 2.29 -23.01 -19.69
CA ARG A 363 1.78 -22.53 -18.41
C ARG A 363 2.19 -23.44 -17.25
N LEU A 364 2.85 -22.86 -16.25
CA LEU A 364 3.18 -23.49 -14.98
C LEU A 364 2.08 -23.33 -13.94
N ARG A 365 1.48 -22.13 -13.88
CA ARG A 365 0.46 -21.76 -12.89
C ARG A 365 -0.60 -20.86 -13.50
N HIS A 366 -1.80 -20.93 -12.96
CA HIS A 366 -2.94 -20.09 -13.36
C HIS A 366 -3.71 -19.60 -12.14
N ALA A 367 -4.14 -18.35 -12.17
CA ALA A 367 -5.18 -17.84 -11.29
C ALA A 367 -6.17 -17.01 -12.12
N ARG A 368 -7.42 -17.04 -11.67
CA ARG A 368 -8.50 -16.23 -12.21
C ARG A 368 -9.16 -15.50 -11.05
N VAL A 369 -9.36 -14.20 -11.21
CA VAL A 369 -10.02 -13.33 -10.25
C VAL A 369 -11.11 -12.57 -11.00
N ASP A 370 -12.37 -12.82 -10.65
CA ASP A 370 -13.53 -12.17 -11.25
C ASP A 370 -14.06 -11.05 -10.35
N ALA A 371 -14.66 -10.04 -10.96
CA ALA A 371 -15.53 -9.11 -10.27
C ALA A 371 -16.78 -9.88 -9.81
N ALA A 372 -17.28 -9.61 -8.60
CA ALA A 372 -18.49 -10.26 -8.09
C ALA A 372 -19.67 -10.05 -9.07
N GLY A 373 -20.26 -11.14 -9.57
CA GLY A 373 -21.26 -11.12 -10.66
C GLY A 373 -22.70 -10.82 -10.22
N GLU A 374 -23.47 -10.17 -11.10
CA GLU A 374 -24.91 -9.96 -10.93
C GLU A 374 -25.72 -11.17 -11.49
N ALA A 375 -26.44 -11.85 -10.58
CA ALA A 375 -27.50 -12.86 -10.77
C ALA A 375 -27.13 -14.33 -11.06
N ALA A 376 -26.35 -14.93 -10.16
CA ALA A 376 -26.66 -16.16 -9.40
C ALA A 376 -25.66 -16.21 -8.23
N ALA A 377 -26.13 -16.55 -7.02
CA ALA A 377 -25.44 -16.43 -5.72
C ALA A 377 -25.66 -15.09 -4.99
N GLY A 378 -26.12 -15.22 -3.73
CA GLY A 378 -26.16 -14.13 -2.78
C GLY A 378 -24.75 -13.75 -2.34
N ALA A 379 -24.38 -12.54 -2.70
CA ALA A 379 -23.47 -11.65 -1.97
C ALA A 379 -23.38 -10.42 -2.87
N ALA A 380 -24.34 -9.50 -2.71
CA ALA A 380 -24.11 -8.15 -3.18
C ALA A 380 -22.82 -7.66 -2.50
N PRO A 381 -21.85 -7.06 -3.21
CA PRO A 381 -20.86 -6.25 -2.54
C PRO A 381 -21.65 -5.10 -1.91
N ALA A 382 -21.90 -5.22 -0.60
CA ALA A 382 -22.43 -4.11 0.18
C ALA A 382 -21.51 -2.92 -0.11
N ALA A 383 -22.14 -1.80 -0.49
CA ALA A 383 -21.49 -0.51 -0.59
C ALA A 383 -20.45 -0.40 0.53
N ALA A 384 -19.21 -0.03 0.20
CA ALA A 384 -18.19 0.23 1.19
C ALA A 384 -18.84 1.02 2.33
N PRO A 385 -18.86 0.50 3.58
CA PRO A 385 -19.44 1.25 4.67
C PRO A 385 -18.68 2.57 4.70
N THR A 386 -19.41 3.65 4.48
CA THR A 386 -19.00 5.00 4.83
C THR A 386 -18.31 4.92 6.18
N ASP A 387 -17.09 5.45 6.24
CA ASP A 387 -16.31 5.59 7.47
C ASP A 387 -17.16 6.32 8.51
N ALA A 388 -17.83 5.53 9.33
CA ALA A 388 -18.62 5.98 10.44
C ALA A 388 -18.26 5.09 11.63
N ALA A 389 -17.02 5.24 12.13
CA ALA A 389 -16.60 4.92 13.50
C ALA A 389 -15.08 5.06 13.76
N ALA A 390 -14.37 5.94 13.07
CA ALA A 390 -13.01 6.29 13.50
C ALA A 390 -13.00 7.79 13.74
N ALA A 391 -12.79 8.15 15.01
CA ALA A 391 -12.59 9.52 15.44
C ALA A 391 -11.70 10.28 14.44
N ALA A 392 -12.28 11.29 13.80
CA ALA A 392 -11.70 12.02 12.70
C ALA A 392 -10.41 12.76 13.13
N ALA A 393 -9.38 12.59 12.32
CA ALA A 393 -8.34 13.58 12.06
C ALA A 393 -8.44 13.91 10.56
N PRO A 394 -8.23 15.17 10.13
CA PRO A 394 -8.60 15.62 8.80
C PRO A 394 -7.59 15.11 7.77
N THR A 395 -8.07 14.74 6.59
CA THR A 395 -7.25 14.62 5.38
C THR A 395 -7.69 15.67 4.37
N ASP A 396 -6.70 16.33 3.78
CA ASP A 396 -6.82 17.49 2.88
C ASP A 396 -7.70 17.28 1.65
N GLY A 397 -8.23 18.41 1.17
CA GLY A 397 -9.28 18.51 0.16
C GLY A 397 -8.86 18.27 -1.29
N GLY A 398 -9.85 17.81 -2.07
CA GLY A 398 -9.85 17.73 -3.53
C GLY A 398 -11.29 17.56 -4.01
N ALA A 399 -11.77 18.47 -4.86
CA ALA A 399 -13.17 18.63 -5.24
C ALA A 399 -13.74 17.45 -6.06
N ALA A 400 -15.00 17.07 -5.79
CA ALA A 400 -15.77 16.16 -6.63
C ALA A 400 -16.44 16.91 -7.82
N PRO A 401 -16.65 16.26 -8.99
CA PRO A 401 -17.01 16.93 -10.24
C PRO A 401 -18.51 16.92 -10.56
N ASP A 402 -19.40 16.88 -9.56
CA ASP A 402 -20.82 16.59 -9.77
C ASP A 402 -21.79 17.65 -9.23
N GLY A 403 -21.46 18.95 -9.26
CA GLY A 403 -22.42 20.05 -9.12
C GLY A 403 -23.31 20.07 -7.85
N ARG A 404 -23.06 19.17 -6.90
CA ARG A 404 -23.58 19.22 -5.53
C ARG A 404 -22.76 20.25 -4.77
N PRO A 405 -23.34 20.98 -3.80
CA PRO A 405 -22.55 21.87 -2.96
C PRO A 405 -21.39 21.07 -2.35
N ALA A 406 -20.16 21.57 -2.51
CA ALA A 406 -18.96 20.96 -1.97
C ALA A 406 -19.20 20.65 -0.48
N ALA A 407 -19.04 19.38 -0.08
CA ALA A 407 -19.03 19.04 1.33
C ALA A 407 -17.93 19.90 1.99
N SER A 408 -18.32 20.77 2.92
CA SER A 408 -17.38 21.57 3.68
C SER A 408 -16.35 20.65 4.29
N THR A 409 -15.06 20.99 4.19
CA THR A 409 -14.00 20.31 4.94
C THR A 409 -14.47 20.10 6.39
N PRO A 410 -14.48 18.86 6.91
CA PRO A 410 -15.03 18.59 8.23
C PRO A 410 -14.28 19.45 9.24
N ARG A 411 -15.04 20.26 9.99
CA ARG A 411 -14.47 21.19 10.96
C ARG A 411 -13.82 20.39 12.09
N ILE A 412 -12.60 20.77 12.47
CA ILE A 412 -11.90 20.17 13.60
C ILE A 412 -11.41 21.29 14.52
N VAL A 413 -11.59 21.11 15.81
CA VAL A 413 -11.07 22.00 16.85
C VAL A 413 -10.07 21.23 17.70
N VAL A 414 -8.89 21.81 17.92
CA VAL A 414 -7.86 21.25 18.79
C VAL A 414 -7.53 22.25 19.90
N VAL A 415 -7.53 21.75 21.14
CA VAL A 415 -7.18 22.52 22.34
C VAL A 415 -6.06 21.78 23.07
N MET A 416 -4.90 22.41 23.22
CA MET A 416 -3.82 21.90 24.06
C MET A 416 -4.16 22.20 25.52
N VAL A 417 -4.01 21.19 26.40
CA VAL A 417 -4.27 21.32 27.84
C VAL A 417 -2.93 21.48 28.53
N ASP A 418 -2.62 22.71 28.94
CA ASP A 418 -1.30 23.08 29.45
C ASP A 418 -1.19 22.81 30.97
N ASP A 419 -2.27 23.00 31.75
CA ASP A 419 -2.33 22.65 33.18
C ASP A 419 -3.01 21.28 33.43
N LEU A 420 -2.56 20.26 32.70
CA LEU A 420 -3.30 18.99 32.55
C LEU A 420 -3.30 18.04 33.76
N ALA A 421 -2.30 18.12 34.64
CA ALA A 421 -2.07 17.11 35.67
C ALA A 421 -1.29 17.66 36.88
N GLU A 422 -1.28 16.89 37.98
CA GLU A 422 -0.42 17.14 39.13
C GLU A 422 1.06 17.08 38.73
N GLY A 423 1.89 17.95 39.30
CA GLY A 423 3.34 17.99 39.03
C GLY A 423 3.75 18.70 37.73
N VAL A 424 2.81 19.16 36.91
CA VAL A 424 3.11 20.03 35.75
C VAL A 424 3.62 21.40 36.24
N PRO A 425 4.71 21.95 35.65
CA PRO A 425 5.21 23.28 36.00
C PRO A 425 4.16 24.38 35.82
N PRO A 426 4.26 25.52 36.54
CA PRO A 426 3.32 26.62 36.39
C PRO A 426 3.24 27.13 34.95
N VAL A 427 2.02 27.22 34.42
CA VAL A 427 1.70 27.71 33.07
C VAL A 427 0.88 29.01 33.13
N ALA A 428 0.93 29.81 32.07
CA ALA A 428 0.25 31.11 32.00
C ALA A 428 -1.27 30.99 31.73
N ALA A 429 -1.70 29.91 31.10
CA ALA A 429 -3.10 29.59 30.82
C ALA A 429 -3.32 28.08 31.06
N GLU A 430 -4.54 27.70 31.44
CA GLU A 430 -4.87 26.28 31.68
C GLU A 430 -4.91 25.45 30.39
N PHE A 431 -5.31 26.07 29.28
CA PHE A 431 -5.38 25.47 27.95
C PHE A 431 -5.42 26.56 26.87
N ARG A 432 -5.14 26.17 25.63
CA ARG A 432 -5.13 27.06 24.45
C ARG A 432 -5.65 26.37 23.21
N GLU A 433 -6.44 27.07 22.40
CA GLU A 433 -6.79 26.63 21.04
C GLU A 433 -5.57 26.73 20.12
N VAL A 434 -5.42 25.78 19.20
CA VAL A 434 -4.30 25.71 18.26
C VAL A 434 -4.80 25.39 16.86
N ASP A 435 -4.01 25.76 15.85
CA ASP A 435 -4.28 25.35 14.47
C ASP A 435 -4.06 23.83 14.34
N PRO A 436 -5.09 23.05 13.94
CA PRO A 436 -4.96 21.61 13.72
C PRO A 436 -3.93 21.24 12.63
N ALA A 437 -3.61 22.16 11.72
CA ALA A 437 -2.63 21.97 10.66
C ALA A 437 -1.18 22.17 11.12
N GLU A 438 -0.96 22.78 12.28
CA GLU A 438 0.38 23.02 12.83
C GLU A 438 0.87 21.83 13.69
N PRO A 439 2.19 21.55 13.70
CA PRO A 439 2.76 20.48 14.52
C PRO A 439 2.66 20.82 16.01
N GLN A 440 1.84 20.07 16.76
CA GLN A 440 1.63 20.28 18.20
C GLN A 440 2.45 19.33 19.09
N LEU A 441 3.00 18.25 18.52
CA LEU A 441 3.64 17.18 19.27
C LEU A 441 5.08 16.97 18.83
N SER A 442 5.98 16.78 19.80
CA SER A 442 7.36 16.42 19.54
C SER A 442 7.48 14.97 19.08
N VAL A 443 8.35 14.70 18.10
CA VAL A 443 8.71 13.33 17.70
C VAL A 443 9.41 12.54 18.82
N GLN A 444 9.86 13.22 19.89
CA GLN A 444 10.46 12.61 21.08
C GLN A 444 9.42 12.26 22.15
N ASP A 445 8.14 12.60 21.95
CA ASP A 445 7.06 12.23 22.86
C ASP A 445 6.86 10.70 22.85
N LEU A 446 6.65 10.13 24.04
CA LEU A 446 6.48 8.69 24.21
C LEU A 446 5.09 8.19 23.75
N GLY A 447 4.11 9.08 23.62
CA GLY A 447 2.81 8.79 23.02
C GLY A 447 2.92 8.25 21.58
N PRO A 448 3.46 9.00 20.61
CA PRO A 448 3.57 8.56 19.22
C PRO A 448 4.65 7.49 19.02
N THR A 449 5.72 7.49 19.82
CA THR A 449 6.83 6.54 19.63
C THR A 449 6.61 5.19 20.31
N ARG A 450 5.84 5.12 21.41
CA ARG A 450 5.62 3.88 22.18
C ARG A 450 4.14 3.57 22.48
N GLY A 451 3.21 4.46 22.15
CA GLY A 451 1.82 4.33 22.58
C GLY A 451 1.62 4.63 24.07
N ASP A 452 2.55 5.35 24.70
CA ASP A 452 2.56 5.57 26.15
C ASP A 452 1.70 6.77 26.54
N GLY A 453 0.44 6.48 26.83
CA GLY A 453 -0.56 7.46 27.19
C GLY A 453 -1.95 6.86 27.27
N VAL A 454 -2.93 7.70 27.61
CA VAL A 454 -4.34 7.34 27.76
C VAL A 454 -5.21 8.25 26.92
N PHE A 455 -6.38 7.75 26.52
CA PHE A 455 -7.36 8.56 25.82
C PHE A 455 -8.79 8.24 26.26
N GLU A 456 -9.69 9.16 25.98
CA GLU A 456 -11.13 8.98 26.11
C GLU A 456 -11.86 9.54 24.90
N THR A 457 -13.12 9.17 24.75
CA THR A 457 -13.99 9.74 23.72
C THR A 457 -15.41 9.82 24.23
N VAL A 458 -15.97 11.02 24.21
CA VAL A 458 -17.34 11.31 24.62
C VAL A 458 -18.14 11.79 23.43
N GLY A 459 -19.37 11.28 23.29
CA GLY A 459 -20.31 11.77 22.30
C GLY A 459 -20.94 13.08 22.74
N VAL A 460 -21.28 13.94 21.79
CA VAL A 460 -21.93 15.23 22.02
C VAL A 460 -23.10 15.36 21.05
N LYS A 461 -24.28 15.65 21.58
CA LYS A 461 -25.48 15.92 20.75
C LYS A 461 -26.15 17.23 21.15
N GLY A 462 -26.32 18.13 20.19
CA GLY A 462 -26.89 19.46 20.43
C GLY A 462 -26.09 20.25 21.49
N GLY A 463 -24.76 20.09 21.51
CA GLY A 463 -23.87 20.69 22.51
C GLY A 463 -23.86 20.01 23.88
N ARG A 464 -24.69 18.97 24.10
CA ARG A 464 -24.79 18.22 25.36
C ARG A 464 -23.78 17.08 25.40
N LEU A 465 -22.97 16.99 26.45
CA LEU A 465 -21.93 15.97 26.65
C LEU A 465 -22.51 14.74 27.37
N PHE A 466 -22.40 13.55 26.76
CA PHE A 466 -22.99 12.35 27.34
C PHE A 466 -22.08 11.68 28.38
N ALA A 467 -22.56 11.57 29.63
CA ALA A 467 -21.87 10.87 30.71
C ALA A 467 -20.40 11.32 30.93
N LEU A 468 -20.13 12.63 30.85
CA LEU A 468 -18.77 13.18 30.96
C LEU A 468 -18.07 12.77 32.26
N GLY A 469 -18.76 12.83 33.40
CA GLY A 469 -18.21 12.43 34.70
C GLY A 469 -17.64 10.99 34.70
N PRO A 470 -18.45 9.98 34.32
CA PRO A 470 -17.95 8.61 34.13
C PRO A 470 -16.76 8.49 33.17
N HIS A 471 -16.74 9.25 32.07
CA HIS A 471 -15.59 9.28 31.15
C HIS A 471 -14.33 9.85 31.82
N LEU A 472 -14.42 10.96 32.56
CA LEU A 472 -13.31 11.55 33.31
C LEU A 472 -12.80 10.62 34.42
N ALA A 473 -13.69 9.92 35.11
CA ALA A 473 -13.31 8.92 36.12
C ALA A 473 -12.52 7.76 35.51
N ARG A 474 -12.92 7.28 34.33
CA ARG A 474 -12.21 6.21 33.58
C ARG A 474 -10.89 6.69 32.99
N PHE A 475 -10.82 7.95 32.55
CA PHE A 475 -9.57 8.61 32.14
C PHE A 475 -8.56 8.64 33.29
N ALA A 476 -8.97 9.06 34.49
CA ALA A 476 -8.13 9.04 35.68
C ALA A 476 -7.73 7.61 36.11
N LYS A 477 -8.65 6.64 36.02
CA LYS A 477 -8.35 5.22 36.29
C LYS A 477 -7.27 4.70 35.34
N SER A 478 -7.42 4.95 34.04
CA SER A 478 -6.43 4.54 33.03
C SER A 478 -5.09 5.22 33.26
N ALA A 479 -5.07 6.52 33.59
CA ALA A 479 -3.84 7.26 33.88
C ALA A 479 -3.08 6.63 35.06
N ARG A 480 -3.79 6.27 36.14
CA ARG A 480 -3.19 5.56 37.29
C ARG A 480 -2.64 4.19 36.92
N MET A 481 -3.33 3.41 36.08
CA MET A 481 -2.85 2.09 35.63
C MET A 481 -1.55 2.18 34.82
N LEU A 482 -1.37 3.27 34.08
CA LEU A 482 -0.14 3.56 33.32
C LEU A 482 0.89 4.33 34.15
N GLU A 483 0.66 4.57 35.44
CA GLU A 483 1.54 5.37 36.29
C GLU A 483 1.85 6.75 35.68
N LEU A 484 0.84 7.38 35.07
CA LEU A 484 0.90 8.78 34.63
C LEU A 484 0.55 9.71 35.81
N PRO A 485 1.01 10.97 35.78
CA PRO A 485 0.58 11.97 36.74
C PRO A 485 -0.95 12.10 36.79
N ALA A 486 -1.50 12.35 37.98
CA ALA A 486 -2.95 12.40 38.17
C ALA A 486 -3.54 13.58 37.38
N PRO A 487 -4.50 13.35 36.45
CA PRO A 487 -5.06 14.42 35.64
C PRO A 487 -5.91 15.37 36.50
N LYS A 488 -5.79 16.68 36.27
CA LYS A 488 -6.62 17.71 36.90
C LYS A 488 -7.98 17.73 36.22
N LEU A 489 -8.90 16.87 36.65
CA LEU A 489 -10.17 16.60 35.95
C LEU A 489 -11.00 17.86 35.70
N GLU A 490 -10.98 18.83 36.60
CA GLU A 490 -11.66 20.12 36.44
C GLU A 490 -11.13 20.95 35.26
N VAL A 491 -9.82 20.89 35.01
CA VAL A 491 -9.18 21.55 33.87
C VAL A 491 -9.56 20.85 32.57
N TRP A 492 -9.52 19.51 32.56
CA TRP A 492 -9.97 18.71 31.41
C TRP A 492 -11.44 18.96 31.07
N GLU A 493 -12.32 19.03 32.06
CA GLU A 493 -13.73 19.36 31.85
C GLU A 493 -13.90 20.73 31.17
N ARG A 494 -13.22 21.77 31.69
CA ARG A 494 -13.27 23.11 31.08
C ARG A 494 -12.73 23.12 29.66
N ALA A 495 -11.60 22.45 29.39
CA ALA A 495 -11.02 22.34 28.06
C ALA A 495 -11.94 21.61 27.06
N ILE A 496 -12.59 20.52 27.50
CA ILE A 496 -13.55 19.77 26.68
C ILE A 496 -14.76 20.65 26.34
N ARG A 497 -15.35 21.31 27.34
CA ARG A 497 -16.50 22.20 27.12
C ARG A 497 -16.15 23.37 26.19
N HIS A 498 -14.94 23.92 26.35
CA HIS A 498 -14.43 24.97 25.46
C HIS A 498 -14.31 24.48 24.01
N ALA A 499 -13.66 23.34 23.78
CA ALA A 499 -13.47 22.78 22.44
C ALA A 499 -14.81 22.45 21.76
N VAL A 500 -15.77 21.90 22.51
CA VAL A 500 -17.13 21.60 22.02
C VAL A 500 -17.87 22.87 21.63
N ALA A 501 -17.83 23.91 22.47
CA ALA A 501 -18.45 25.20 22.19
C ALA A 501 -17.82 25.89 20.97
N ALA A 502 -16.49 25.82 20.83
CA ALA A 502 -15.76 26.38 19.70
C ALA A 502 -16.14 25.70 18.37
N HIS A 503 -16.37 24.38 18.36
CA HIS A 503 -16.81 23.65 17.18
C HIS A 503 -18.26 24.00 16.78
N GLY A 504 -19.19 24.04 17.74
CA GLY A 504 -20.58 24.43 17.51
C GLY A 504 -21.41 23.47 16.64
N GLY A 505 -20.99 22.20 16.51
CA GLY A 505 -21.69 21.18 15.72
C GLY A 505 -22.78 20.44 16.53
N GLU A 506 -23.74 19.82 15.84
CA GLU A 506 -24.86 19.13 16.50
C GLU A 506 -24.61 17.66 16.81
N ASP A 507 -23.90 16.90 15.96
CA ASP A 507 -23.53 15.50 16.23
C ASP A 507 -22.02 15.35 16.09
N ILE A 508 -21.34 15.52 17.22
CA ILE A 508 -19.87 15.60 17.29
C ILE A 508 -19.36 14.70 18.41
N ALA A 509 -18.06 14.40 18.40
CA ALA A 509 -17.40 13.70 19.48
C ALA A 509 -16.17 14.48 19.93
N ALA A 510 -15.91 14.45 21.23
CA ALA A 510 -14.70 15.01 21.84
C ALA A 510 -13.79 13.86 22.28
N LYS A 511 -12.60 13.79 21.68
CA LYS A 511 -11.53 12.87 22.09
C LYS A 511 -10.50 13.66 22.88
N PHE A 512 -10.11 13.16 24.04
CA PHE A 512 -9.07 13.78 24.86
C PHE A 512 -7.99 12.78 25.21
N VAL A 513 -6.74 13.22 25.16
CA VAL A 513 -5.54 12.38 25.19
C VAL A 513 -4.52 12.97 26.15
N MET A 514 -3.88 12.14 26.96
CA MET A 514 -2.72 12.51 27.78
C MET A 514 -1.61 11.48 27.57
N THR A 515 -0.43 11.93 27.12
CA THR A 515 0.77 11.12 26.93
C THR A 515 1.70 11.23 28.13
N ARG A 516 2.69 10.34 28.23
CA ARG A 516 3.79 10.48 29.21
C ARG A 516 4.68 11.71 28.94
N GLY A 517 4.62 12.28 27.74
CA GLY A 517 5.48 13.37 27.31
C GLY A 517 6.82 12.91 26.76
N ILE A 518 7.77 13.84 26.67
CA ILE A 518 9.14 13.58 26.18
C ILE A 518 9.90 12.74 27.20
N GLU A 519 10.58 11.70 26.72
CA GLU A 519 11.38 10.81 27.56
C GLU A 519 12.35 11.56 28.48
N GLY A 520 12.35 11.22 29.77
CA GLY A 520 13.23 11.84 30.77
C GLY A 520 12.77 13.19 31.32
N THR A 521 11.72 13.82 30.77
CA THR A 521 11.22 15.10 31.28
C THR A 521 10.29 14.96 32.48
N GLY A 522 9.53 13.85 32.56
CA GLY A 522 8.52 13.65 33.59
C GLY A 522 7.29 14.55 33.46
N VAL A 523 7.15 15.30 32.37
CA VAL A 523 6.06 16.25 32.13
C VAL A 523 5.13 15.68 31.04
N PRO A 524 3.86 15.37 31.35
CA PRO A 524 2.93 14.82 30.37
C PRO A 524 2.48 15.89 29.35
N VAL A 525 2.01 15.45 28.18
CA VAL A 525 1.41 16.33 27.15
C VAL A 525 -0.04 15.93 26.95
N GLY A 526 -0.95 16.90 26.82
CA GLY A 526 -2.37 16.61 26.70
C GLY A 526 -3.12 17.55 25.77
N TRP A 527 -4.17 17.02 25.14
CA TRP A 527 -5.02 17.79 24.23
C TRP A 527 -6.43 17.22 24.13
N VAL A 528 -7.35 18.06 23.64
CA VAL A 528 -8.71 17.71 23.25
C VAL A 528 -8.86 17.96 21.75
N THR A 529 -9.48 17.02 21.05
CA THR A 529 -9.87 17.14 19.63
C THR A 529 -11.37 16.94 19.52
N VAL A 530 -12.05 17.87 18.84
CA VAL A 530 -13.50 17.79 18.56
C VAL A 530 -13.71 17.69 17.06
N PHE A 531 -14.53 16.73 16.64
CA PHE A 531 -14.78 16.38 15.25
C PHE A 531 -16.19 15.81 15.07
N GLU A 532 -16.70 15.76 13.83
CA GLU A 532 -18.02 15.21 13.50
C GLU A 532 -18.13 13.71 13.81
N SER A 533 -19.23 13.31 14.45
CA SER A 533 -19.53 11.89 14.70
C SER A 533 -19.85 11.17 13.39
N GLY A 534 -19.42 9.91 13.27
CA GLY A 534 -19.81 9.07 12.13
C GLY A 534 -21.32 8.74 12.11
N ASP A 535 -21.88 8.47 10.92
CA ASP A 535 -23.26 8.00 10.77
C ASP A 535 -23.44 6.54 11.22
N PHE A 536 -24.12 6.38 12.36
CA PHE A 536 -24.45 5.08 12.94
C PHE A 536 -25.92 4.68 12.79
N ALA A 537 -26.70 5.33 11.91
CA ALA A 537 -28.12 5.03 11.76
C ALA A 537 -28.36 3.54 11.45
N ARG A 538 -27.69 3.01 10.42
CA ARG A 538 -27.83 1.60 10.00
C ARG A 538 -27.44 0.62 11.11
N PRO A 539 -26.24 0.68 11.72
CA PRO A 539 -25.87 -0.23 12.83
C PRO A 539 -26.85 -0.25 14.00
N ARG A 540 -27.53 0.87 14.27
CA ARG A 540 -28.49 0.98 15.39
C ARG A 540 -29.85 0.36 15.07
N THR A 541 -30.26 0.33 13.80
CA THR A 541 -31.58 -0.17 13.38
C THR A 541 -31.55 -1.57 12.79
N GLU A 542 -30.54 -1.86 11.96
CA GLU A 542 -30.41 -3.14 11.24
C GLU A 542 -29.49 -4.13 11.96
N GLY A 543 -28.65 -3.63 12.86
CA GLY A 543 -27.65 -4.40 13.58
C GLY A 543 -26.35 -4.59 12.81
N VAL A 544 -25.39 -5.24 13.48
CA VAL A 544 -24.03 -5.47 12.99
C VAL A 544 -23.69 -6.95 12.89
N SER A 545 -22.92 -7.33 11.87
CA SER A 545 -22.31 -8.66 11.81
C SER A 545 -21.04 -8.70 12.64
N VAL A 546 -20.87 -9.78 13.42
CA VAL A 546 -19.78 -9.91 14.39
C VAL A 546 -19.12 -11.28 14.26
N VAL A 547 -17.80 -11.31 14.44
CA VAL A 547 -17.03 -12.56 14.57
C VAL A 547 -16.38 -12.63 15.95
N THR A 548 -16.30 -13.83 16.52
CA THR A 548 -15.52 -14.09 17.73
C THR A 548 -14.06 -14.30 17.38
N LEU A 549 -13.16 -13.65 18.12
CA LEU A 549 -11.72 -13.79 17.91
C LEU A 549 -10.99 -13.95 19.23
N ASP A 550 -10.09 -14.93 19.30
CA ASP A 550 -9.23 -15.14 20.45
C ASP A 550 -8.32 -13.91 20.65
N ARG A 551 -8.39 -13.30 21.83
CA ARG A 551 -7.57 -12.15 22.22
C ARG A 551 -6.10 -12.51 22.43
N GLY A 552 -5.82 -13.78 22.66
CA GLY A 552 -4.52 -14.35 23.05
C GLY A 552 -4.27 -14.33 24.56
N TYR A 553 -5.28 -13.99 25.38
CA TYR A 553 -5.17 -13.90 26.83
C TYR A 553 -6.18 -14.82 27.53
N ARG A 554 -5.79 -15.36 28.68
CA ARG A 554 -6.70 -16.05 29.59
C ARG A 554 -7.64 -15.05 30.27
N SER A 555 -8.79 -15.54 30.73
CA SER A 555 -9.79 -14.74 31.43
C SER A 555 -9.32 -14.18 32.78
N ASP A 556 -8.23 -14.69 33.35
CA ASP A 556 -7.59 -14.27 34.61
C ASP A 556 -6.34 -13.39 34.40
N VAL A 557 -6.09 -12.94 33.16
CA VAL A 557 -4.83 -12.26 32.81
C VAL A 557 -4.65 -10.92 33.52
N ALA A 558 -5.73 -10.21 33.84
CA ALA A 558 -5.63 -8.91 34.51
C ALA A 558 -5.09 -9.04 35.94
N GLU A 559 -5.36 -10.18 36.60
CA GLU A 559 -4.85 -10.49 37.93
C GLU A 559 -3.44 -11.10 37.85
N THR A 560 -3.22 -12.00 36.90
CA THR A 560 -1.96 -12.75 36.77
C THR A 560 -0.85 -11.99 36.04
N SER A 561 -1.19 -11.00 35.21
CA SER A 561 -0.26 -10.23 34.37
C SER A 561 -0.71 -8.76 34.20
N PRO A 562 -0.78 -7.98 35.29
CA PRO A 562 -1.31 -6.61 35.28
C PRO A 562 -0.54 -5.63 34.37
N TRP A 563 0.72 -5.91 34.05
CA TRP A 563 1.54 -5.12 33.11
C TRP A 563 1.03 -5.16 31.66
N LEU A 564 0.08 -6.06 31.34
CA LEU A 564 -0.61 -6.05 30.05
C LEU A 564 -1.71 -4.99 29.95
N LEU A 565 -1.92 -4.23 31.03
CA LEU A 565 -2.80 -3.05 31.10
C LEU A 565 -4.24 -3.35 30.63
N GLN A 566 -4.72 -4.58 30.85
CA GLN A 566 -6.09 -4.96 30.54
C GLN A 566 -7.06 -4.11 31.36
N GLY A 567 -8.08 -3.55 30.70
CA GLY A 567 -9.02 -2.61 31.30
C GLY A 567 -8.55 -1.15 31.36
N ALA A 568 -7.37 -0.82 30.81
CA ALA A 568 -6.96 0.58 30.58
C ALA A 568 -7.34 1.03 29.16
N LYS A 569 -7.78 2.29 29.03
CA LYS A 569 -8.00 2.92 27.72
C LYS A 569 -6.72 3.62 27.24
N SER A 570 -5.71 2.81 26.88
CA SER A 570 -4.37 3.28 26.50
C SER A 570 -4.23 3.61 25.02
N LEU A 571 -3.20 4.40 24.66
CA LEU A 571 -2.85 4.72 23.27
C LEU A 571 -2.27 3.53 22.49
N SER A 572 -1.82 2.47 23.16
CA SER A 572 -1.40 1.18 22.58
C SER A 572 -2.57 0.37 22.01
N TYR A 573 -3.35 1.00 21.13
CA TYR A 573 -4.65 0.53 20.64
C TYR A 573 -4.57 -0.14 19.26
N ALA A 574 -3.35 -0.40 18.77
CA ALA A 574 -3.12 -0.94 17.43
C ALA A 574 -3.79 -2.30 17.22
N VAL A 575 -3.81 -3.17 18.24
CA VAL A 575 -4.46 -4.49 18.16
C VAL A 575 -5.98 -4.36 18.08
N ASN A 576 -6.57 -3.49 18.92
CA ASN A 576 -8.01 -3.19 18.86
C ASN A 576 -8.42 -2.65 17.48
N LYS A 577 -7.54 -1.94 16.77
CA LYS A 577 -7.78 -1.51 15.38
C LYS A 577 -7.47 -2.58 14.34
N ALA A 578 -6.46 -3.42 14.57
CA ALA A 578 -6.10 -4.51 13.67
C ALA A 578 -7.20 -5.57 13.61
N VAL A 579 -7.86 -5.84 14.73
CA VAL A 579 -8.90 -6.86 14.79
C VAL A 579 -10.12 -6.51 13.94
N LEU A 580 -10.46 -5.23 13.79
CA LEU A 580 -11.56 -4.79 12.91
C LEU A 580 -11.24 -5.06 11.45
N ARG A 581 -9.97 -4.94 11.04
CA ARG A 581 -9.54 -5.36 9.70
C ARG A 581 -9.60 -6.87 9.52
N GLU A 582 -9.37 -7.63 10.59
CA GLU A 582 -9.53 -9.08 10.57
C GLU A 582 -11.01 -9.50 10.51
N ALA A 583 -11.90 -8.82 11.25
CA ALA A 583 -13.34 -9.02 11.10
C ALA A 583 -13.81 -8.76 9.68
N ALA A 584 -13.35 -7.67 9.06
CA ALA A 584 -13.70 -7.35 7.68
C ALA A 584 -13.25 -8.45 6.70
N ARG A 585 -12.10 -9.11 6.93
CA ARG A 585 -11.66 -10.27 6.12
C ARG A 585 -12.54 -11.51 6.30
N ARG A 586 -13.34 -11.56 7.37
CA ARG A 586 -14.26 -12.64 7.70
C ARG A 586 -15.73 -12.24 7.49
N ASP A 587 -15.97 -11.21 6.68
CA ASP A 587 -17.30 -10.67 6.38
C ASP A 587 -18.10 -10.23 7.62
N ALA A 588 -17.38 -9.78 8.66
CA ALA A 588 -17.93 -9.23 9.89
C ALA A 588 -17.60 -7.73 10.01
N GLU A 589 -18.52 -6.96 10.58
CA GLU A 589 -18.39 -5.52 10.82
C GLU A 589 -17.70 -5.21 12.17
N ASP A 590 -17.77 -6.13 13.14
CA ASP A 590 -17.14 -5.98 14.45
C ASP A 590 -16.67 -7.32 15.04
N VAL A 591 -16.08 -7.24 16.23
CA VAL A 591 -15.50 -8.39 16.94
C VAL A 591 -16.05 -8.50 18.34
N ILE A 592 -16.29 -9.72 18.80
CA ILE A 592 -16.30 -10.05 20.23
C ILE A 592 -14.99 -10.77 20.52
N PHE A 593 -14.15 -10.18 21.36
CA PHE A 593 -12.99 -10.89 21.85
C PHE A 593 -13.41 -12.01 22.78
N VAL A 594 -12.72 -13.14 22.66
CA VAL A 594 -12.82 -14.27 23.58
C VAL A 594 -11.46 -14.55 24.18
N SER A 595 -11.42 -15.07 25.39
CA SER A 595 -10.20 -15.49 26.03
C SER A 595 -9.75 -16.85 25.51
N SER A 596 -8.45 -17.14 25.63
CA SER A 596 -7.86 -18.41 25.19
C SER A 596 -8.35 -19.62 26.00
N ASP A 597 -8.94 -19.38 27.17
CA ASP A 597 -9.61 -20.37 28.02
C ASP A 597 -11.14 -20.44 27.82
N GLY A 598 -11.67 -19.78 26.79
CA GLY A 598 -13.04 -20.01 26.29
C GLY A 598 -14.13 -19.15 26.93
N TYR A 599 -13.82 -17.94 27.39
CA TYR A 599 -14.78 -16.99 27.95
C TYR A 599 -14.95 -15.74 27.08
N VAL A 600 -16.14 -15.18 27.07
CA VAL A 600 -16.45 -13.91 26.39
C VAL A 600 -15.76 -12.76 27.13
N LEU A 601 -15.18 -11.83 26.36
CA LEU A 601 -14.56 -10.61 26.86
C LEU A 601 -15.35 -9.37 26.39
N GLU A 602 -14.75 -8.49 25.60
CA GLU A 602 -15.37 -7.27 25.08
C GLU A 602 -15.13 -7.13 23.57
N GLY A 603 -15.81 -6.20 22.93
CA GLY A 603 -15.45 -5.80 21.58
C GLY A 603 -14.24 -4.86 21.57
N PRO A 604 -13.64 -4.60 20.40
CA PRO A 604 -12.43 -3.79 20.29
C PRO A 604 -12.64 -2.34 20.75
N SER A 605 -13.87 -1.83 20.74
CA SER A 605 -14.21 -0.49 21.21
C SER A 605 -15.58 -0.42 21.92
N SER A 606 -16.09 -1.57 22.35
CA SER A 606 -17.46 -1.72 22.85
C SER A 606 -17.56 -2.82 23.89
N THR A 607 -18.55 -2.73 24.78
CA THR A 607 -18.91 -3.83 25.70
C THR A 607 -20.01 -4.71 25.11
N VAL A 608 -20.10 -5.96 25.55
CA VAL A 608 -21.10 -6.93 25.09
C VAL A 608 -22.23 -7.06 26.11
N LEU A 609 -23.48 -6.98 25.65
CA LEU A 609 -24.68 -7.23 26.45
C LEU A 609 -25.46 -8.39 25.82
N MET A 610 -25.85 -9.36 26.63
CA MET A 610 -26.56 -10.58 26.22
C MET A 610 -27.89 -10.68 26.96
N ARG A 611 -28.94 -11.17 26.31
CA ARG A 611 -30.24 -11.45 26.92
C ARG A 611 -30.55 -12.95 26.91
N PHE A 612 -31.04 -13.47 28.04
CA PHE A 612 -31.52 -14.83 28.22
C PHE A 612 -32.87 -14.78 28.96
N GLY A 613 -33.98 -14.94 28.25
CA GLY A 613 -35.33 -14.71 28.79
C GLY A 613 -35.48 -13.29 29.37
N ASP A 614 -35.71 -13.21 30.67
CA ASP A 614 -35.90 -11.96 31.43
C ASP A 614 -34.62 -11.49 32.16
N GLU A 615 -33.49 -12.15 31.94
CA GLU A 615 -32.19 -11.77 32.51
C GLU A 615 -31.25 -11.23 31.43
N PHE A 616 -30.48 -10.20 31.79
CA PHE A 616 -29.37 -9.68 30.99
C PHE A 616 -28.04 -10.04 31.63
N VAL A 617 -27.07 -10.39 30.80
CA VAL A 617 -25.72 -10.75 31.25
C VAL A 617 -24.71 -9.94 30.47
N THR A 618 -23.71 -9.42 31.16
CA THR A 618 -22.52 -8.81 30.57
C THR A 618 -21.28 -9.47 31.18
N PRO A 619 -20.17 -9.60 30.44
CA PRO A 619 -18.94 -10.15 30.98
C PRO A 619 -18.43 -9.38 32.21
N ALA A 620 -17.82 -10.09 33.15
CA ALA A 620 -17.38 -9.53 34.42
C ALA A 620 -16.11 -8.69 34.28
N ALA A 621 -16.09 -7.50 34.89
CA ALA A 621 -14.95 -6.57 34.81
C ALA A 621 -13.61 -7.17 35.30
N ARG A 622 -13.65 -8.12 36.23
CA ARG A 622 -12.47 -8.86 36.72
C ARG A 622 -11.70 -9.61 35.62
N GLN A 623 -12.33 -9.85 34.46
CA GLN A 623 -11.68 -10.45 33.30
C GLN A 623 -10.75 -9.50 32.52
N GLY A 624 -10.45 -8.31 33.07
CA GLY A 624 -9.63 -7.30 32.40
C GLY A 624 -10.37 -6.48 31.36
N ILE A 625 -11.69 -6.42 31.48
CA ILE A 625 -12.55 -5.72 30.52
C ILE A 625 -12.62 -4.24 30.88
N LEU A 626 -12.54 -3.37 29.89
CA LEU A 626 -12.77 -1.94 30.08
C LEU A 626 -14.26 -1.68 30.35
N GLU A 627 -14.59 -1.28 31.57
CA GLU A 627 -15.96 -0.94 31.94
C GLU A 627 -16.54 0.17 31.03
N GLY A 628 -17.68 -0.13 30.39
CA GLY A 628 -18.35 0.77 29.46
C GLY A 628 -19.22 1.81 30.17
N THR A 629 -18.97 3.09 29.93
CA THR A 629 -19.85 4.18 30.42
C THR A 629 -21.27 4.07 29.86
N THR A 630 -21.39 3.71 28.58
CA THR A 630 -22.68 3.42 27.91
C THR A 630 -23.40 2.21 28.53
N LEU A 631 -22.65 1.18 28.93
CA LEU A 631 -23.22 -0.01 29.57
C LEU A 631 -23.85 0.34 30.92
N GLY A 632 -23.21 1.19 31.73
CA GLY A 632 -23.80 1.65 33.00
C GLY A 632 -25.15 2.35 32.80
N THR A 633 -25.28 3.16 31.75
CA THR A 633 -26.56 3.81 31.41
C THR A 633 -27.61 2.79 30.95
N ALA A 634 -27.21 1.83 30.12
CA ALA A 634 -28.10 0.76 29.67
C ALA A 634 -28.59 -0.11 30.84
N ILE A 635 -27.73 -0.42 31.82
CA ILE A 635 -28.09 -1.16 33.04
C ILE A 635 -29.14 -0.40 33.85
N ALA A 636 -28.93 0.90 34.07
CA ALA A 636 -29.89 1.72 34.81
C ALA A 636 -31.27 1.77 34.13
N PHE A 637 -31.30 1.86 32.80
CA PHE A 637 -32.53 1.78 32.01
C PHE A 637 -33.22 0.41 32.15
N LEU A 638 -32.47 -0.68 31.95
CA LEU A 638 -33.00 -2.05 32.02
C LEU A 638 -33.58 -2.37 33.40
N ALA A 639 -32.91 -1.91 34.47
CA ALA A 639 -33.42 -2.03 35.83
C ALA A 639 -34.75 -1.27 36.03
N GLY A 640 -34.90 -0.10 35.41
CA GLY A 640 -36.14 0.67 35.42
C GLY A 640 -37.30 -0.03 34.69
N GLU A 641 -36.99 -0.84 33.68
CA GLU A 641 -37.94 -1.69 32.95
C GLU A 641 -38.21 -3.03 33.66
N GLY A 642 -37.60 -3.28 34.82
CA GLY A 642 -37.80 -4.48 35.62
C GLY A 642 -36.90 -5.67 35.27
N PHE A 643 -35.88 -5.48 34.43
CA PHE A 643 -34.91 -6.51 34.09
C PHE A 643 -33.74 -6.54 35.08
N GLU A 644 -33.24 -7.73 35.38
CA GLU A 644 -31.99 -7.91 36.14
C GLU A 644 -30.79 -7.95 35.18
N VAL A 645 -29.71 -7.22 35.50
CA VAL A 645 -28.44 -7.31 34.76
C VAL A 645 -27.35 -7.87 35.66
N ARG A 646 -26.75 -8.99 35.26
CA ARG A 646 -25.66 -9.66 35.99
C ARG A 646 -24.32 -9.51 35.28
N HIS A 647 -23.27 -9.37 36.09
CA HIS A 647 -21.87 -9.39 35.63
C HIS A 647 -21.27 -10.77 35.93
N GLU A 648 -21.01 -11.57 34.89
CA GLU A 648 -20.60 -12.96 35.05
C GLU A 648 -19.47 -13.37 34.09
N GLN A 649 -18.76 -14.45 34.40
CA GLN A 649 -17.88 -15.10 33.42
C GLN A 649 -18.73 -15.94 32.49
N VAL A 650 -18.86 -15.51 31.23
CA VAL A 650 -19.73 -16.16 30.25
C VAL A 650 -18.90 -17.07 29.34
N PRO A 651 -19.14 -18.40 29.31
CA PRO A 651 -18.52 -19.28 28.33
C PRO A 651 -18.93 -18.90 26.91
N VAL A 652 -18.00 -18.98 25.95
CA VAL A 652 -18.29 -18.64 24.54
C VAL A 652 -19.46 -19.45 23.96
N SER A 653 -19.62 -20.70 24.40
CA SER A 653 -20.74 -21.56 23.99
C SER A 653 -22.12 -20.96 24.29
N ARG A 654 -22.24 -20.10 25.30
CA ARG A 654 -23.50 -19.45 25.67
C ARG A 654 -23.92 -18.31 24.74
N LEU A 655 -23.02 -17.81 23.89
CA LEU A 655 -23.37 -16.78 22.90
C LEU A 655 -24.45 -17.27 21.93
N ALA A 656 -24.42 -18.57 21.58
CA ALA A 656 -25.38 -19.20 20.69
C ALA A 656 -26.80 -19.29 21.30
N ASP A 657 -26.91 -19.28 22.63
CA ASP A 657 -28.19 -19.39 23.34
C ASP A 657 -28.83 -18.03 23.63
N ALA A 658 -28.13 -16.92 23.38
CA ALA A 658 -28.62 -15.57 23.71
C ALA A 658 -29.77 -15.15 22.76
N GLU A 659 -30.92 -14.79 23.33
CA GLU A 659 -32.10 -14.31 22.59
C GLU A 659 -31.93 -12.89 22.05
N GLY A 660 -30.94 -12.15 22.57
CA GLY A 660 -30.55 -10.85 22.07
C GLY A 660 -29.10 -10.55 22.42
N LEU A 661 -28.40 -9.87 21.53
CA LEU A 661 -26.99 -9.52 21.64
C LEU A 661 -26.80 -8.07 21.21
N TRP A 662 -26.06 -7.28 21.99
CA TRP A 662 -25.73 -5.90 21.66
C TRP A 662 -24.26 -5.58 21.92
N LEU A 663 -23.68 -4.76 21.04
CA LEU A 663 -22.44 -4.04 21.30
C LEU A 663 -22.78 -2.61 21.73
N LEU A 664 -22.23 -2.18 22.87
CA LEU A 664 -22.46 -0.84 23.42
C LEU A 664 -21.19 0.02 23.37
N SER A 665 -21.27 1.22 22.80
CA SER A 665 -20.18 2.21 22.83
C SER A 665 -20.67 3.65 22.90
N SER A 666 -19.79 4.59 23.26
CA SER A 666 -20.15 6.01 23.48
C SER A 666 -20.54 6.76 22.20
N THR A 667 -20.07 6.31 21.04
CA THR A 667 -20.39 6.92 19.74
C THR A 667 -21.50 6.14 19.02
N ARG A 668 -21.44 4.80 19.04
CA ARG A 668 -22.43 3.95 18.35
C ARG A 668 -23.72 3.78 19.16
N ARG A 669 -23.69 3.94 20.48
CA ARG A 669 -24.78 3.54 21.41
C ARG A 669 -25.02 2.03 21.33
N ALA A 670 -26.26 1.56 21.36
CA ALA A 670 -26.60 0.13 21.37
C ALA A 670 -26.80 -0.45 19.95
N ALA A 671 -25.80 -1.14 19.41
CA ALA A 671 -25.94 -1.83 18.13
C ALA A 671 -26.30 -3.30 18.36
N PRO A 672 -27.48 -3.79 17.92
CA PRO A 672 -27.80 -5.20 18.03
C PRO A 672 -26.89 -6.02 17.10
N ILE A 673 -26.55 -7.25 17.49
CA ILE A 673 -25.78 -8.17 16.65
C ILE A 673 -26.77 -9.01 15.84
N ASN A 674 -26.77 -8.83 14.52
CA ASN A 674 -27.69 -9.55 13.62
C ASN A 674 -27.07 -10.84 13.03
N ARG A 675 -25.75 -10.99 13.14
CA ARG A 675 -25.00 -12.18 12.75
C ARG A 675 -23.80 -12.37 13.68
N LEU A 676 -23.59 -13.58 14.17
CA LEU A 676 -22.42 -13.97 14.97
C LEU A 676 -21.75 -15.17 14.32
N ASP A 677 -20.46 -15.07 14.00
CA ASP A 677 -19.67 -16.16 13.40
C ASP A 677 -20.30 -16.76 12.13
N GLY A 678 -20.91 -15.89 11.31
CA GLY A 678 -21.59 -16.29 10.09
C GLY A 678 -23.06 -16.70 10.30
N GLU A 679 -23.50 -16.97 11.52
CA GLU A 679 -24.87 -17.41 11.84
C GLU A 679 -25.79 -16.23 12.17
N ALA A 680 -27.01 -16.24 11.61
CA ALA A 680 -27.99 -15.19 11.87
C ALA A 680 -28.46 -15.23 13.34
N ARG A 681 -28.61 -14.06 13.96
CA ARG A 681 -29.08 -13.89 15.34
C ARG A 681 -30.39 -13.10 15.38
N PRO A 682 -31.31 -13.43 16.30
CA PRO A 682 -32.52 -12.63 16.50
C PRO A 682 -32.18 -11.21 16.95
N VAL A 683 -32.91 -10.23 16.42
CA VAL A 683 -32.80 -8.81 16.80
C VAL A 683 -34.13 -8.34 17.37
N ASP A 684 -34.14 -8.01 18.66
CA ASP A 684 -35.28 -7.37 19.34
C ASP A 684 -35.27 -5.87 19.02
N ARG A 685 -36.02 -5.48 17.98
CA ARG A 685 -36.07 -4.10 17.48
C ARG A 685 -36.71 -3.15 18.49
N ASP A 686 -37.80 -3.57 19.13
CA ASP A 686 -38.55 -2.75 20.09
C ASP A 686 -37.71 -2.43 21.33
N LEU A 687 -36.99 -3.41 21.88
CA LEU A 687 -36.05 -3.17 22.97
C LEU A 687 -34.84 -2.33 22.51
N THR A 688 -34.33 -2.58 21.29
CA THR A 688 -33.22 -1.80 20.75
C THR A 688 -33.60 -0.32 20.61
N GLU A 689 -34.79 0.00 20.10
CA GLU A 689 -35.27 1.38 19.99
C GLU A 689 -35.42 2.06 21.36
N ARG A 690 -35.96 1.36 22.37
CA ARG A 690 -36.05 1.90 23.73
C ARG A 690 -34.67 2.12 24.36
N LEU A 691 -33.74 1.19 24.20
CA LEU A 691 -32.34 1.36 24.61
C LEU A 691 -31.71 2.58 23.92
N GLN A 692 -31.96 2.76 22.63
CA GLN A 692 -31.45 3.91 21.87
C GLN A 692 -31.98 5.25 22.40
N SER A 693 -33.27 5.32 22.76
CA SER A 693 -33.86 6.53 23.36
C SER A 693 -33.23 6.82 24.72
N ALA A 694 -33.15 5.82 25.60
CA ALA A 694 -32.56 5.99 26.93
C ALA A 694 -31.09 6.46 26.87
N LEU A 695 -30.31 5.90 25.94
CA LEU A 695 -28.93 6.30 25.71
C LEU A 695 -28.79 7.68 25.04
N ALA A 696 -29.84 8.18 24.37
CA ALA A 696 -29.88 9.56 23.84
C ALA A 696 -30.25 10.60 24.90
N ASP A 697 -31.01 10.18 25.92
CA ASP A 697 -31.59 11.07 26.92
C ASP A 697 -30.78 11.14 28.23
N ALA A 698 -29.78 10.26 28.39
CA ALA A 698 -28.92 10.16 29.57
C ALA A 698 -28.45 11.51 30.14
N PRO A 699 -28.63 11.77 31.46
CA PRO A 699 -28.23 13.04 32.09
C PRO A 699 -26.71 13.25 32.12
N GLU A 700 -26.26 14.50 32.14
CA GLU A 700 -24.82 14.86 32.15
C GLU A 700 -24.11 14.63 33.50
N GLY A 701 -24.87 14.40 34.59
CA GLY A 701 -24.39 14.50 35.97
C GLY A 701 -24.00 13.19 36.66
N ILE A 702 -23.08 13.32 37.62
CA ILE A 702 -22.46 12.30 38.48
C ILE A 702 -23.49 11.74 39.47
N GLY A 703 -23.55 10.40 39.58
CA GLY A 703 -23.94 9.69 40.80
C GLY A 703 -22.71 9.16 41.49
#